data_AF-M0PK73-F1
#
_entry.id   AF-M0PK73-F1
#
_cell.length_a   1.000
_cell.length_b   1.000
_cell.length_c   1.000
_cell.angle_alpha   90.00
_cell.angle_beta   90.00
_cell.angle_gamma   90.00
#
_symmetry.space_group_name_H-M   'P 1'
#
loop_
_entity.id
_entity.type
_entity.pdbx_description
1 polymer ?
#
loop_
_entity_poly.entity_id
_entity_poly.type
_entity_poly.pdbx_seq_one_letter_code
_entity_poly.pdbx_strand_id
1 'polypeptide(L)'
;MTGSAGAVGPSTSAQDIEVTNTVAGGNLTGENTTTPHEDPETVAEDGDTEQIASHLSGRLGTLLGGSTRNISAAEYDQARSLVGDEYDEVLSQYVTVAGETEQEDTAETFATVQNDTAELTALREEFETTRTEYEEAVAEGDTQRARQLARELARLSTEINVVTERLDKNLKSIENATGTDLESVRRNIESVRLTTAEISRTALQVELTATTITATAAPSTFSFQNATQLTGTLRTTNGTPISNKPVTIQVGERSYNIKTDAEGSYTLTYRPVFLPVNATSVPVEFRPTDTSPYLAANTTTPAQITAQTTTTVTVANDSITGNYQTPLRVSSIVTVGTNATVSGLPVRLLLDGQQIGTGETQPDGQVTLTGTVPADVAGGAANLQLQVPLSETAVTGSNTTTTAEITPVETQLTVNATVTGTDTEDISREAVLTGDFTLADGSPVPGQSLDVFVGDRQIGTVTSTADGSYQTTVAATEFDEGSDAPTIRTAFTGSETHLAASEATTTLDLPTASQRDTEGSTEDTSETSLLGSSSISQIVQTAGSEVSLQELAGIGGGLLLVGIILILVARRFGWDPRDRLTPPSSASSTAATDDTPPTTDPSGEPSAQTTRSQQLLDEAATALAAENTTVAVQLAYGSLRAALQTQVDTSEPTTHWEFYDRCQDADIESLAETKAVITAYEMATFAQPTVSTERAREVLEQVAAVIDQGGSTPADSQLLSDD
;
A
#
# COMPACT_ATOMS: atom_id res chain seq x y z
N MET A 1 52.06 24.51 28.98
CA MET A 1 52.23 25.90 29.47
C MET A 1 50.95 26.63 29.09
N THR A 2 49.95 26.69 29.99
CA THR A 2 49.70 27.80 30.95
C THR A 2 49.55 29.12 30.20
N GLY A 3 48.38 29.77 30.19
CA GLY A 3 47.65 30.18 31.39
C GLY A 3 46.14 30.31 31.25
N SER A 4 45.56 30.49 32.43
CA SER A 4 44.18 30.34 32.84
C SER A 4 43.60 31.70 33.25
N ALA A 5 42.26 31.72 33.37
CA ALA A 5 41.41 32.66 34.11
C ALA A 5 41.21 34.05 33.45
N GLY A 6 40.03 34.67 33.50
CA GLY A 6 38.80 34.39 34.23
C GLY A 6 37.77 35.48 33.91
N ALA A 7 36.52 35.21 34.26
CA ALA A 7 35.30 36.02 34.11
C ALA A 7 35.44 37.51 34.49
N VAL A 8 34.63 38.39 33.89
CA VAL A 8 33.44 39.06 34.52
C VAL A 8 32.62 39.78 33.43
N GLY A 9 31.28 39.70 33.48
CA GLY A 9 30.40 40.69 32.83
C GLY A 9 30.40 42.02 33.58
N PRO A 10 29.97 43.14 32.95
CA PRO A 10 28.58 43.56 33.15
C PRO A 10 27.90 44.26 31.96
N SER A 11 26.59 44.39 32.12
CA SER A 11 25.56 45.18 31.45
C SER A 11 25.92 46.38 30.55
N THR A 12 25.04 46.52 29.54
CA THR A 12 24.47 47.75 28.95
C THR A 12 25.39 48.70 28.20
N SER A 13 25.24 48.77 26.87
CA SER A 13 24.47 49.83 26.19
C SER A 13 24.63 49.69 24.67
N ALA A 14 23.51 49.83 23.96
CA ALA A 14 23.42 49.80 22.51
C ALA A 14 24.40 50.79 21.86
N GLN A 15 25.19 50.30 20.90
CA GLN A 15 25.83 51.13 19.88
C GLN A 15 25.32 50.68 18.52
N ASP A 16 24.57 51.62 17.95
CA ASP A 16 24.18 51.78 16.57
C ASP A 16 25.37 51.47 15.63
N ILE A 17 25.27 50.41 14.83
CA ILE A 17 26.13 50.22 13.65
C ILE A 17 25.22 50.22 12.44
N GLU A 18 25.11 51.42 11.87
CA GLU A 18 24.59 51.69 10.55
C GLU A 18 25.52 51.04 9.51
N VAL A 19 25.09 49.92 8.92
CA VAL A 19 25.71 49.37 7.71
C VAL A 19 24.85 49.78 6.52
N THR A 20 25.20 50.92 5.93
CA THR A 20 24.65 51.38 4.65
C THR A 20 25.33 50.57 3.53
N ASN A 21 24.57 49.70 2.85
CA ASN A 21 25.02 49.13 1.57
C ASN A 21 24.07 49.59 0.46
N THR A 22 24.52 50.64 -0.24
CA THR A 22 23.88 51.22 -1.42
C THR A 22 24.11 50.31 -2.63
N VAL A 23 23.02 49.82 -3.24
CA VAL A 23 23.01 49.36 -4.63
C VAL A 23 22.19 50.34 -5.45
N ALA A 24 22.77 50.77 -6.57
CA ALA A 24 22.33 51.87 -7.38
C ALA A 24 21.13 51.53 -8.30
N GLY A 25 20.09 52.36 -8.24
CA GLY A 25 19.56 53.03 -9.43
C GLY A 25 18.69 52.22 -10.40
N GLY A 26 17.61 51.62 -9.91
CA GLY A 26 16.36 51.43 -10.67
C GLY A 26 15.28 52.33 -10.09
N ASN A 27 14.50 53.01 -10.93
CA ASN A 27 13.55 54.07 -10.59
C ASN A 27 12.44 53.63 -9.59
N LEU A 28 12.66 53.79 -8.27
CA LEU A 28 11.68 53.56 -7.20
C LEU A 28 10.83 54.82 -6.94
N THR A 29 9.98 55.20 -7.90
CA THR A 29 8.94 56.22 -7.67
C THR A 29 7.56 55.61 -7.41
N GLY A 30 7.52 54.38 -6.90
CA GLY A 30 6.34 53.86 -6.20
C GLY A 30 6.67 53.83 -4.72
N GLU A 31 6.01 54.65 -3.91
CA GLU A 31 5.92 54.35 -2.48
C GLU A 31 5.30 52.95 -2.38
N ASN A 32 6.00 52.00 -1.74
CA ASN A 32 5.37 50.72 -1.44
C ASN A 32 4.40 50.96 -0.28
N THR A 33 3.15 51.30 -0.61
CA THR A 33 2.11 51.69 0.34
C THR A 33 1.40 50.49 0.98
N THR A 34 1.94 49.28 0.86
CA THR A 34 1.38 48.10 1.52
C THR A 34 1.71 48.13 3.01
N THR A 35 0.71 48.25 3.87
CA THR A 35 0.86 48.05 5.31
C THR A 35 1.37 46.62 5.56
N PRO A 36 2.53 46.40 6.22
CA PRO A 36 3.10 45.05 6.36
C PRO A 36 2.31 44.14 7.31
N HIS A 37 1.69 44.71 8.35
CA HIS A 37 0.85 44.01 9.32
C HIS A 37 -0.24 44.97 9.82
N GLU A 38 -1.49 44.51 9.80
CA GLU A 38 -2.65 45.21 10.39
C GLU A 38 -3.18 44.37 11.55
N ASP A 39 -3.75 45.02 12.56
CA ASP A 39 -4.26 44.34 13.75
C ASP A 39 -5.45 43.42 13.35
N PRO A 40 -5.39 42.10 13.59
CA PRO A 40 -6.42 41.15 13.16
C PRO A 40 -7.83 41.48 13.67
N GLU A 41 -7.94 42.21 14.79
CA GLU A 41 -9.23 42.63 15.34
C GLU A 41 -9.82 43.86 14.60
N THR A 42 -9.03 44.51 13.74
CA THR A 42 -9.38 45.75 13.05
C THR A 42 -9.56 45.59 11.53
N VAL A 43 -9.07 44.50 10.96
CA VAL A 43 -9.26 44.16 9.55
C VAL A 43 -10.58 43.38 9.40
N ALA A 44 -11.51 43.95 8.65
CA ALA A 44 -12.82 43.34 8.37
C ALA A 44 -12.95 42.84 6.91
N GLU A 45 -11.88 42.94 6.13
CA GLU A 45 -11.81 42.39 4.77
C GLU A 45 -11.43 40.92 4.85
N ASP A 46 -12.19 40.07 4.15
CA ASP A 46 -11.84 38.66 4.00
C ASP A 46 -10.50 38.56 3.26
N GLY A 47 -9.56 37.78 3.80
CA GLY A 47 -8.27 37.55 3.17
C GLY A 47 -8.40 36.84 1.82
N ASP A 48 -7.43 37.03 0.93
CA ASP A 48 -7.38 36.33 -0.36
C ASP A 48 -6.95 34.86 -0.16
N THR A 49 -7.92 34.01 0.15
CA THR A 49 -7.73 32.57 0.43
C THR A 49 -7.21 31.82 -0.79
N GLU A 50 -7.57 32.25 -2.00
CA GLU A 50 -7.05 31.70 -3.25
C GLU A 50 -5.54 31.96 -3.39
N GLN A 51 -5.07 33.16 -3.06
CA GLN A 51 -3.65 33.50 -3.06
C GLN A 51 -2.87 32.69 -2.02
N ILE A 52 -3.43 32.48 -0.83
CA ILE A 52 -2.80 31.66 0.21
C ILE A 52 -2.73 30.19 -0.23
N ALA A 53 -3.81 29.65 -0.80
CA ALA A 53 -3.83 28.29 -1.34
C ALA A 53 -2.79 28.10 -2.47
N SER A 54 -2.64 29.09 -3.34
CA SER A 54 -1.61 29.10 -4.40
C SER A 54 -0.19 29.10 -3.81
N HIS A 55 0.07 29.91 -2.78
CA HIS A 55 1.37 29.94 -2.11
C HIS A 55 1.70 28.59 -1.44
N LEU A 56 0.75 28.02 -0.70
CA LEU A 56 0.93 26.77 0.03
C LEU A 56 1.11 25.57 -0.93
N SER A 57 0.31 25.47 -1.99
CA SER A 57 0.47 24.44 -3.01
C SER A 57 1.83 24.52 -3.73
N GLY A 58 2.33 25.73 -4.02
CA GLY A 58 3.68 25.93 -4.55
C GLY A 58 4.78 25.48 -3.58
N ARG A 59 4.60 25.71 -2.27
CA ARG A 59 5.53 25.24 -1.23
C ARG A 59 5.52 23.71 -1.11
N LEU A 60 4.35 23.08 -1.12
CA LEU A 60 4.21 21.61 -1.17
C LEU A 60 4.89 21.03 -2.43
N GLY A 61 4.69 21.65 -3.59
CA GLY A 61 5.37 21.26 -4.83
C GLY A 61 6.90 21.35 -4.73
N THR A 62 7.42 22.38 -4.06
CA THR A 62 8.87 22.55 -3.83
C THR A 62 9.44 21.46 -2.94
N LEU A 63 8.74 21.11 -1.85
CA LEU A 63 9.14 20.03 -0.94
C LEU A 63 9.14 18.67 -1.65
N LEU A 64 8.11 18.38 -2.45
CA LEU A 64 8.06 17.18 -3.29
C LEU A 64 9.19 17.14 -4.34
N GLY A 65 9.49 18.28 -4.96
CA GLY A 65 10.58 18.40 -5.90
C GLY A 65 11.95 18.17 -5.27
N GLY A 66 12.16 18.64 -4.04
CA GLY A 66 13.36 18.34 -3.25
C GLY A 66 13.45 16.87 -2.88
N SER A 67 12.36 16.29 -2.37
CA SER A 67 12.33 14.88 -1.94
C SER A 67 12.61 13.93 -3.11
N THR A 68 11.91 14.09 -4.24
CA THR A 68 12.10 13.24 -5.43
C THR A 68 13.50 13.39 -6.05
N ARG A 69 14.11 14.58 -5.97
CA ARG A 69 15.51 14.78 -6.36
C ARG A 69 16.45 13.98 -5.46
N ASN A 70 16.25 14.03 -4.15
CA ASN A 70 17.07 13.30 -3.18
C ASN A 70 16.90 11.78 -3.34
N ILE A 71 15.70 11.28 -3.63
CA ILE A 71 15.48 9.85 -3.98
C ILE A 71 16.32 9.46 -5.18
N SER A 72 16.35 10.29 -6.24
CA SER A 72 17.16 10.04 -7.44
C SER A 72 18.66 10.08 -7.14
N ALA A 73 19.09 10.86 -6.15
CA ALA A 73 20.48 10.98 -5.72
C ALA A 73 20.89 9.94 -4.64
N ALA A 74 20.01 8.99 -4.31
CA ALA A 74 20.19 8.02 -3.22
C ALA A 74 20.38 8.65 -1.82
N GLU A 75 19.81 9.84 -1.60
CA GLU A 75 19.83 10.59 -0.34
C GLU A 75 18.50 10.37 0.42
N TYR A 76 18.26 9.14 0.87
CA TYR A 76 16.95 8.70 1.38
C TYR A 76 16.51 9.39 2.68
N ASP A 77 17.45 9.67 3.59
CA ASP A 77 17.12 10.36 4.85
C ASP A 77 16.72 11.82 4.60
N GLN A 78 17.41 12.50 3.68
CA GLN A 78 17.04 13.84 3.25
C GLN A 78 15.69 13.84 2.51
N ALA A 79 15.44 12.82 1.67
CA ALA A 79 14.16 12.66 0.99
C ALA A 79 12.99 12.51 1.99
N ARG A 80 13.16 11.67 3.03
CA ARG A 80 12.17 11.48 4.11
C ARG A 80 11.91 12.77 4.88
N SER A 81 12.96 13.50 5.23
CA SER A 81 12.82 14.75 5.99
C SER A 81 11.95 15.78 5.27
N LEU A 82 12.02 15.84 3.94
CA LEU A 82 11.28 16.82 3.13
C LEU A 82 9.80 16.49 2.96
N VAL A 83 9.39 15.24 3.16
CA VAL A 83 7.97 14.81 3.13
C VAL A 83 7.47 14.34 4.49
N GLY A 84 8.21 14.65 5.56
CA GLY A 84 7.81 14.43 6.95
C GLY A 84 7.21 15.69 7.58
N ASP A 85 7.67 16.05 8.77
CA ASP A 85 7.09 17.11 9.61
C ASP A 85 6.86 18.46 8.89
N GLU A 86 7.82 18.93 8.08
CA GLU A 86 7.66 20.21 7.37
C GLU A 86 6.54 20.13 6.30
N TYR A 87 6.41 18.99 5.63
CA TYR A 87 5.36 18.78 4.66
C TYR A 87 3.99 18.69 5.33
N ASP A 88 3.91 17.95 6.45
CA ASP A 88 2.70 17.82 7.26
C ASP A 88 2.21 19.19 7.76
N GLU A 89 3.13 20.05 8.20
CA GLU A 89 2.78 21.40 8.65
C GLU A 89 2.17 22.24 7.51
N VAL A 90 2.81 22.25 6.34
CA VAL A 90 2.32 23.00 5.17
C VAL A 90 1.03 22.40 4.63
N LEU A 91 0.89 21.07 4.63
CA LEU A 91 -0.32 20.39 4.19
C LEU A 91 -1.50 20.69 5.12
N SER A 92 -1.28 20.70 6.43
CA SER A 92 -2.32 21.10 7.41
C SER A 92 -2.80 22.53 7.18
N GLN A 93 -1.89 23.45 6.83
CA GLN A 93 -2.25 24.81 6.46
C GLN A 93 -3.06 24.84 5.15
N TYR A 94 -2.66 24.05 4.15
CA TYR A 94 -3.38 23.96 2.88
C TYR A 94 -4.78 23.37 3.04
N VAL A 95 -4.95 22.31 3.83
CA VAL A 95 -6.26 21.70 4.15
C VAL A 95 -7.21 22.72 4.77
N THR A 96 -6.70 23.59 5.66
CA THR A 96 -7.51 24.63 6.30
C THR A 96 -8.08 25.61 5.28
N VAL A 97 -7.26 26.05 4.33
CA VAL A 97 -7.67 27.02 3.28
C VAL A 97 -8.46 26.34 2.15
N ALA A 98 -8.21 25.05 1.91
CA ALA A 98 -8.90 24.25 0.90
C ALA A 98 -10.41 24.15 1.18
N GLY A 99 -10.80 24.09 2.46
CA GLY A 99 -12.21 24.09 2.88
C GLY A 99 -12.97 25.38 2.56
N GLU A 100 -12.26 26.48 2.33
CA GLU A 100 -12.84 27.79 1.97
C GLU A 100 -12.79 28.05 0.46
N THR A 101 -12.05 27.22 -0.30
CA THR A 101 -11.80 27.41 -1.74
C THR A 101 -12.29 26.24 -2.61
N GLU A 102 -13.09 25.33 -2.05
CA GLU A 102 -13.59 24.11 -2.73
C GLU A 102 -12.46 23.23 -3.32
N GLN A 103 -11.31 23.17 -2.63
CA GLN A 103 -10.10 22.45 -3.05
C GLN A 103 -9.78 21.22 -2.17
N GLU A 104 -10.76 20.69 -1.44
CA GLU A 104 -10.57 19.58 -0.50
C GLU A 104 -10.05 18.31 -1.19
N ASP A 105 -10.54 18.01 -2.39
CA ASP A 105 -10.07 16.90 -3.23
C ASP A 105 -8.57 17.03 -3.58
N THR A 106 -8.11 18.27 -3.81
CA THR A 106 -6.70 18.56 -4.09
C THR A 106 -5.83 18.35 -2.85
N ALA A 107 -6.34 18.73 -1.67
CA ALA A 107 -5.65 18.51 -0.41
C ALA A 107 -5.50 17.01 -0.08
N GLU A 108 -6.55 16.22 -0.31
CA GLU A 108 -6.48 14.75 -0.20
C GLU A 108 -5.48 14.15 -1.21
N THR A 109 -5.40 14.72 -2.42
CA THR A 109 -4.44 14.29 -3.43
C THR A 109 -2.99 14.59 -3.00
N PHE A 110 -2.72 15.75 -2.39
CA PHE A 110 -1.40 16.04 -1.81
C PHE A 110 -1.02 15.06 -0.69
N ALA A 111 -1.95 14.74 0.22
CA ALA A 111 -1.73 13.73 1.25
C ALA A 111 -1.42 12.34 0.65
N THR A 112 -2.10 11.98 -0.45
CA THR A 112 -1.80 10.73 -1.17
C THR A 112 -0.41 10.75 -1.80
N VAL A 113 -0.01 11.87 -2.43
CA VAL A 113 1.32 12.03 -3.04
C VAL A 113 2.43 11.98 -2.00
N GLN A 114 2.21 12.51 -0.81
CA GLN A 114 3.16 12.40 0.31
C GLN A 114 3.42 10.93 0.67
N ASN A 115 2.35 10.17 0.90
CA ASN A 115 2.43 8.76 1.24
C ASN A 115 3.13 7.95 0.15
N ASP A 116 2.78 8.21 -1.11
CA ASP A 116 3.39 7.55 -2.27
C ASP A 116 4.88 7.91 -2.43
N THR A 117 5.27 9.14 -2.10
CA THR A 117 6.67 9.58 -2.13
C THR A 117 7.49 8.93 -1.02
N ALA A 118 6.90 8.77 0.17
CA ALA A 118 7.51 8.01 1.26
C ALA A 118 7.66 6.52 0.91
N GLU A 119 6.65 5.91 0.30
CA GLU A 119 6.70 4.53 -0.21
C GLU A 119 7.79 4.36 -1.27
N LEU A 120 7.86 5.27 -2.25
CA LEU A 120 8.92 5.29 -3.27
C LEU A 120 10.31 5.38 -2.66
N THR A 121 10.48 6.22 -1.62
CA THR A 121 11.76 6.38 -0.92
C THR A 121 12.21 5.07 -0.29
N ALA A 122 11.30 4.37 0.40
CA ALA A 122 11.58 3.08 1.02
C ALA A 122 11.92 2.00 -0.02
N LEU A 123 11.12 1.88 -1.09
CA LEU A 123 11.37 0.91 -2.15
C LEU A 123 12.71 1.15 -2.86
N ARG A 124 13.12 2.42 -3.03
CA ARG A 124 14.40 2.74 -3.67
C ARG A 124 15.60 2.41 -2.80
N GLU A 125 15.52 2.65 -1.49
CA GLU A 125 16.57 2.24 -0.55
C GLU A 125 16.73 0.71 -0.50
N GLU A 126 15.61 -0.03 -0.49
CA GLU A 126 15.62 -1.49 -0.54
C GLU A 126 16.23 -2.00 -1.86
N PHE A 127 15.91 -1.35 -2.98
CA PHE A 127 16.49 -1.67 -4.28
C PHE A 127 18.01 -1.48 -4.30
N GLU A 128 18.55 -0.37 -3.79
CA GLU A 128 20.00 -0.14 -3.74
C GLU A 128 20.72 -1.11 -2.81
N THR A 129 20.10 -1.44 -1.68
CA THR A 129 20.62 -2.45 -0.76
C THR A 129 20.71 -3.81 -1.46
N THR A 130 19.61 -4.23 -2.10
CA THR A 130 19.55 -5.48 -2.87
C THR A 130 20.56 -5.49 -4.02
N ARG A 131 20.77 -4.35 -4.69
CA ARG A 131 21.75 -4.22 -5.77
C ARG A 131 23.18 -4.42 -5.25
N THR A 132 23.50 -3.81 -4.11
CA THR A 132 24.81 -3.97 -3.46
C THR A 132 25.05 -5.43 -3.09
N GLU A 133 24.07 -6.08 -2.47
CA GLU A 133 24.18 -7.51 -2.15
C GLU A 133 24.33 -8.40 -3.39
N TYR A 134 23.66 -8.03 -4.49
CA TYR A 134 23.75 -8.73 -5.77
C TYR A 134 25.17 -8.65 -6.33
N GLU A 135 25.75 -7.46 -6.35
CA GLU A 135 27.11 -7.21 -6.81
C GLU A 135 28.15 -7.97 -5.96
N GLU A 136 27.95 -8.01 -4.63
CA GLU A 136 28.76 -8.82 -3.73
C GLU A 136 28.65 -10.33 -4.05
N ALA A 137 27.43 -10.85 -4.22
CA ALA A 137 27.21 -12.25 -4.56
C ALA A 137 27.87 -12.64 -5.89
N VAL A 138 27.84 -11.74 -6.89
CA VAL A 138 28.55 -11.93 -8.16
C VAL A 138 30.07 -11.95 -7.96
N ALA A 139 30.62 -11.03 -7.16
CA ALA A 139 32.04 -10.96 -6.86
C ALA A 139 32.56 -12.21 -6.11
N GLU A 140 31.73 -12.79 -5.24
CA GLU A 140 32.01 -14.03 -4.51
C GLU A 140 31.81 -15.29 -5.36
N GLY A 141 31.15 -15.18 -6.51
CA GLY A 141 30.78 -16.31 -7.37
C GLY A 141 29.61 -17.15 -6.83
N ASP A 142 28.83 -16.62 -5.88
CA ASP A 142 27.62 -17.29 -5.38
C ASP A 142 26.45 -17.11 -6.35
N THR A 143 26.44 -17.97 -7.39
CA THR A 143 25.40 -17.91 -8.44
C THR A 143 23.99 -18.24 -7.95
N GLN A 144 23.80 -18.86 -6.79
CA GLN A 144 22.45 -19.12 -6.29
C GLN A 144 21.90 -17.85 -5.63
N ARG A 145 22.71 -17.21 -4.78
CA ARG A 145 22.36 -15.93 -4.17
C ARG A 145 22.19 -14.83 -5.22
N ALA A 146 23.10 -14.72 -6.19
CA ALA A 146 23.00 -13.73 -7.27
C ALA A 146 21.68 -13.85 -8.05
N ARG A 147 21.23 -15.07 -8.39
CA ARG A 147 19.93 -15.29 -9.07
C ARG A 147 18.72 -14.90 -8.22
N GLN A 148 18.77 -15.15 -6.91
CA GLN A 148 17.70 -14.75 -6.00
C GLN A 148 17.59 -13.23 -5.96
N LEU A 149 18.72 -12.55 -5.75
CA LEU A 149 18.79 -11.09 -5.68
C LEU A 149 18.44 -10.42 -7.02
N ALA A 150 18.84 -10.99 -8.16
CA ALA A 150 18.44 -10.49 -9.48
C ALA A 150 16.91 -10.54 -9.69
N ARG A 151 16.24 -11.59 -9.19
CA ARG A 151 14.77 -11.68 -9.22
C ARG A 151 14.12 -10.69 -8.26
N GLU A 152 14.73 -10.47 -7.10
CA GLU A 152 14.28 -9.49 -6.12
C GLU A 152 14.38 -8.06 -6.65
N LEU A 153 15.49 -7.70 -7.31
CA LEU A 153 15.62 -6.43 -8.04
C LEU A 153 14.51 -6.24 -9.07
N ALA A 154 14.16 -7.28 -9.83
CA ALA A 154 13.06 -7.21 -10.80
C ALA A 154 11.69 -7.04 -10.13
N ARG A 155 11.48 -7.67 -8.97
CA ARG A 155 10.28 -7.49 -8.14
C ARG A 155 10.15 -6.04 -7.66
N LEU A 156 11.22 -5.52 -7.06
CA LEU A 156 11.28 -4.14 -6.55
C LEU A 156 11.12 -3.12 -7.68
N SER A 157 11.74 -3.34 -8.84
CA SER A 157 11.54 -2.50 -10.02
C SER A 157 10.07 -2.45 -10.47
N THR A 158 9.36 -3.58 -10.39
CA THR A 158 7.92 -3.61 -10.69
C THR A 158 7.09 -2.83 -9.67
N GLU A 159 7.40 -2.96 -8.36
CA GLU A 159 6.71 -2.19 -7.31
C GLU A 159 6.97 -0.68 -7.45
N ILE A 160 8.20 -0.28 -7.73
CA ILE A 160 8.58 1.11 -8.02
C ILE A 160 7.83 1.65 -9.24
N ASN A 161 7.68 0.85 -10.31
CA ASN A 161 6.90 1.25 -11.49
C ASN A 161 5.43 1.55 -11.12
N VAL A 162 4.79 0.70 -10.31
CA VAL A 162 3.40 0.91 -9.89
C VAL A 162 3.23 2.19 -9.08
N VAL A 163 4.13 2.43 -8.11
CA VAL A 163 4.08 3.65 -7.27
C VAL A 163 4.36 4.90 -8.11
N THR A 164 5.33 4.87 -9.02
CA THR A 164 5.65 6.00 -9.90
C THR A 164 4.53 6.32 -10.91
N GLU A 165 3.81 5.32 -11.43
CA GLU A 165 2.62 5.54 -12.26
C GLU A 165 1.47 6.20 -11.49
N ARG A 166 1.27 5.81 -10.22
CA ARG A 166 0.28 6.43 -9.32
C ARG A 166 0.67 7.89 -9.00
N LEU A 167 1.94 8.14 -8.70
CA LEU A 167 2.49 9.48 -8.49
C LEU A 167 2.30 10.38 -9.71
N ASP A 168 2.66 9.93 -10.92
CA ASP A 168 2.50 10.73 -12.14
C ASP A 168 1.04 11.14 -12.37
N LYS A 169 0.08 10.22 -12.13
CA LYS A 169 -1.35 10.52 -12.24
C LYS A 169 -1.82 11.56 -11.21
N ASN A 170 -1.40 11.44 -9.96
CA ASN A 170 -1.81 12.34 -8.89
C ASN A 170 -1.16 13.73 -9.03
N LEU A 171 0.12 13.79 -9.42
CA LEU A 171 0.84 15.04 -9.70
C LEU A 171 0.20 15.81 -10.87
N LYS A 172 -0.21 15.13 -11.95
CA LYS A 172 -0.98 15.76 -13.05
C LYS A 172 -2.32 16.32 -12.58
N SER A 173 -2.98 15.65 -11.64
CA SER A 173 -4.25 16.11 -11.09
C SER A 173 -4.07 17.39 -10.28
N ILE A 174 -3.02 17.45 -9.45
CA ILE A 174 -2.63 18.65 -8.68
C ILE A 174 -2.23 19.80 -9.62
N GLU A 175 -1.40 19.54 -10.62
CA GLU A 175 -0.94 20.55 -11.59
C GLU A 175 -2.13 21.19 -12.33
N ASN A 176 -3.11 20.38 -12.75
CA ASN A 176 -4.33 20.88 -13.39
C ASN A 176 -5.24 21.68 -12.45
N ALA A 177 -5.32 21.31 -11.16
CA ALA A 177 -6.19 21.97 -10.20
C ALA A 177 -5.58 23.28 -9.65
N THR A 178 -4.27 23.30 -9.43
CA THR A 178 -3.58 24.41 -8.72
C THR A 178 -2.78 25.33 -9.64
N GLY A 179 -2.44 24.87 -10.86
CA GLY A 179 -1.49 25.55 -11.73
C GLY A 179 -0.03 25.51 -11.25
N THR A 180 0.29 24.74 -10.21
CA THR A 180 1.66 24.55 -9.72
C THR A 180 2.48 23.74 -10.72
N ASP A 181 3.67 24.22 -11.10
CA ASP A 181 4.59 23.47 -11.96
C ASP A 181 5.22 22.27 -11.20
N LEU A 182 4.85 21.07 -11.63
CA LEU A 182 5.33 19.80 -11.09
C LEU A 182 6.11 18.99 -12.13
N GLU A 183 6.49 19.58 -13.26
CA GLU A 183 7.18 18.88 -14.34
C GLU A 183 8.53 18.32 -13.88
N SER A 184 9.26 19.10 -13.06
CA SER A 184 10.54 18.67 -12.49
C SER A 184 10.37 17.44 -11.58
N VAL A 185 9.31 17.40 -10.78
CA VAL A 185 8.97 16.26 -9.92
C VAL A 185 8.69 15.02 -10.76
N ARG A 186 7.85 15.17 -11.80
CA ARG A 186 7.52 14.10 -12.75
C ARG A 186 8.76 13.57 -13.50
N ARG A 187 9.71 14.45 -13.86
CA ARG A 187 10.99 14.04 -14.47
C ARG A 187 11.88 13.24 -13.52
N ASN A 188 11.91 13.57 -12.23
CA ASN A 188 12.71 12.83 -11.25
C ASN A 188 12.17 11.40 -11.03
N ILE A 189 10.85 11.26 -10.86
CA ILE A 189 10.24 9.93 -10.69
C ILE A 189 10.38 9.06 -11.94
N GLU A 190 10.35 9.67 -13.13
CA GLU A 190 10.59 8.97 -14.40
C GLU A 190 12.02 8.45 -14.49
N SER A 191 13.01 9.27 -14.11
CA SER A 191 14.42 8.86 -14.05
C SER A 191 14.63 7.66 -13.12
N VAL A 192 14.01 7.70 -11.93
CA VAL A 192 14.03 6.61 -10.96
C VAL A 192 13.45 5.32 -11.54
N ARG A 193 12.31 5.41 -12.22
CA ARG A 193 11.65 4.28 -12.88
C ARG A 193 12.54 3.65 -13.96
N LEU A 194 13.10 4.46 -14.84
CA LEU A 194 13.93 4.00 -15.95
C LEU A 194 15.23 3.34 -15.46
N THR A 195 15.92 3.98 -14.50
CA THR A 195 17.18 3.48 -13.95
C THR A 195 17.01 2.12 -13.26
N THR A 196 15.97 1.96 -12.45
CA THR A 196 15.72 0.69 -11.73
C THR A 196 15.28 -0.44 -12.67
N ALA A 197 14.51 -0.12 -13.71
CA ALA A 197 14.14 -1.07 -14.75
C ALA A 197 15.35 -1.58 -15.54
N GLU A 198 16.33 -0.72 -15.80
CA GLU A 198 17.54 -1.11 -16.54
C GLU A 198 18.47 -1.98 -15.70
N ILE A 199 18.73 -1.58 -14.45
CA ILE A 199 19.56 -2.36 -13.52
C ILE A 199 18.99 -3.77 -13.33
N SER A 200 17.69 -3.87 -13.05
CA SER A 200 17.04 -5.17 -12.82
C SER A 200 17.05 -6.04 -14.08
N ARG A 201 16.78 -5.47 -15.26
CA ARG A 201 16.87 -6.20 -16.54
C ARG A 201 18.28 -6.71 -16.80
N THR A 202 19.31 -5.90 -16.54
CA THR A 202 20.71 -6.30 -16.71
C THR A 202 21.06 -7.47 -15.81
N ALA A 203 20.71 -7.39 -14.52
CA ALA A 203 20.92 -8.47 -13.56
C ALA A 203 20.23 -9.78 -14.02
N LEU A 204 18.98 -9.70 -14.48
CA LEU A 204 18.27 -10.87 -15.01
C LEU A 204 18.94 -11.46 -16.26
N GLN A 205 19.40 -10.63 -17.20
CA GLN A 205 20.03 -11.10 -18.44
C GLN A 205 21.38 -11.78 -18.21
N VAL A 206 22.14 -11.31 -17.22
CA VAL A 206 23.42 -11.90 -16.82
C VAL A 206 23.21 -13.24 -16.10
N GLU A 207 22.29 -13.27 -15.13
CA GLU A 207 22.14 -14.42 -14.24
C GLU A 207 21.22 -15.53 -14.77
N LEU A 208 20.30 -15.19 -15.67
CA LEU A 208 19.22 -16.07 -16.10
C LEU A 208 19.17 -16.25 -17.61
N THR A 209 18.89 -17.49 -18.00
CA THR A 209 18.69 -17.89 -19.39
C THR A 209 17.22 -17.80 -19.74
N ALA A 210 16.89 -17.02 -20.77
CA ALA A 210 15.53 -16.93 -21.32
C ALA A 210 15.04 -18.30 -21.83
N THR A 211 13.77 -18.60 -21.62
CA THR A 211 13.15 -19.86 -22.00
C THR A 211 11.93 -19.67 -22.89
N THR A 212 11.55 -20.73 -23.59
CA THR A 212 10.35 -20.85 -24.41
C THR A 212 9.63 -22.13 -24.03
N ILE A 213 8.30 -22.04 -23.93
CA ILE A 213 7.42 -23.17 -23.66
C ILE A 213 6.40 -23.30 -24.78
N THR A 214 6.15 -24.52 -25.22
CA THR A 214 5.03 -24.86 -26.13
C THR A 214 3.99 -25.70 -25.38
N ALA A 215 2.74 -25.68 -25.82
CA ALA A 215 1.67 -26.50 -25.25
C ALA A 215 0.63 -26.89 -26.31
N THR A 216 0.19 -28.14 -26.27
CA THR A 216 -0.90 -28.70 -27.09
C THR A 216 -1.83 -29.51 -26.20
N ALA A 217 -3.14 -29.27 -26.32
CA ALA A 217 -4.17 -30.05 -25.63
C ALA A 217 -4.77 -31.12 -26.55
N ALA A 218 -4.75 -32.38 -26.13
CA ALA A 218 -5.35 -33.50 -26.85
C ALA A 218 -6.18 -34.40 -25.89
N PRO A 219 -7.52 -34.51 -26.08
CA PRO A 219 -8.35 -33.76 -27.04
C PRO A 219 -8.40 -32.25 -26.72
N SER A 220 -8.61 -31.43 -27.74
CA SER A 220 -8.79 -29.97 -27.58
C SER A 220 -10.16 -29.58 -27.02
N THR A 221 -11.09 -30.52 -26.91
CA THR A 221 -12.39 -30.36 -26.22
C THR A 221 -12.41 -31.26 -25.01
N PHE A 222 -12.63 -30.69 -23.83
CA PHE A 222 -12.47 -31.41 -22.56
C PHE A 222 -13.36 -30.81 -21.46
N SER A 223 -13.35 -31.44 -20.29
CA SER A 223 -14.08 -30.99 -19.08
C SER A 223 -13.35 -31.51 -17.84
N PHE A 224 -13.86 -31.19 -16.64
CA PHE A 224 -13.32 -31.79 -15.42
C PHE A 224 -13.41 -33.34 -15.44
N GLN A 225 -14.54 -33.90 -15.90
CA GLN A 225 -14.75 -35.36 -15.97
C GLN A 225 -13.93 -36.01 -17.11
N ASN A 226 -13.90 -35.37 -18.28
CA ASN A 226 -13.14 -35.82 -19.45
C ASN A 226 -11.87 -34.98 -19.57
N ALA A 227 -10.80 -35.41 -18.91
CA ALA A 227 -9.52 -34.69 -18.89
C ALA A 227 -8.89 -34.58 -20.28
N THR A 228 -8.03 -33.57 -20.45
CA THR A 228 -7.13 -33.49 -21.62
C THR A 228 -5.70 -33.86 -21.23
N GLN A 229 -4.93 -34.35 -22.19
CA GLN A 229 -3.49 -34.47 -22.03
C GLN A 229 -2.83 -33.22 -22.62
N LEU A 230 -2.09 -32.50 -21.78
CA LEU A 230 -1.25 -31.38 -22.21
C LEU A 230 0.15 -31.90 -22.49
N THR A 231 0.62 -31.68 -23.71
CA THR A 231 1.98 -32.01 -24.16
C THR A 231 2.69 -30.76 -24.68
N GLY A 232 4.01 -30.71 -24.55
CA GLY A 232 4.78 -29.56 -24.99
C GLY A 232 6.27 -29.75 -24.81
N THR A 233 7.05 -28.72 -25.13
CA THR A 233 8.51 -28.70 -24.96
C THR A 233 8.93 -27.45 -24.22
N LEU A 234 9.95 -27.58 -23.37
CA LEU A 234 10.60 -26.49 -22.66
C LEU A 234 12.05 -26.37 -23.12
N ARG A 235 12.40 -25.21 -23.67
CA ARG A 235 13.72 -24.94 -24.28
C ARG A 235 14.24 -23.58 -23.84
N THR A 236 15.54 -23.36 -23.93
CA THR A 236 16.08 -22.00 -23.94
C THR A 236 15.67 -21.30 -25.24
N THR A 237 15.74 -19.96 -25.29
CA THR A 237 15.51 -19.20 -26.52
C THR A 237 16.48 -19.58 -27.65
N ASN A 238 17.67 -20.07 -27.31
CA ASN A 238 18.66 -20.59 -28.25
C ASN A 238 18.35 -22.03 -28.75
N GLY A 239 17.21 -22.60 -28.34
CA GLY A 239 16.75 -23.92 -28.78
C GLY A 239 17.28 -25.10 -27.96
N THR A 240 18.16 -24.88 -26.98
CA THR A 240 18.68 -25.95 -26.11
C THR A 240 17.55 -26.53 -25.24
N PRO A 241 17.31 -27.84 -25.23
CA PRO A 241 16.26 -28.43 -24.41
C PRO A 241 16.61 -28.37 -22.92
N ILE A 242 15.60 -28.08 -22.08
CA ILE A 242 15.72 -28.20 -20.63
C ILE A 242 15.47 -29.67 -20.26
N SER A 243 16.49 -30.50 -20.42
CA SER A 243 16.35 -31.96 -20.40
C SER A 243 16.47 -32.57 -19.01
N ASN A 244 15.66 -33.59 -18.72
CA ASN A 244 15.74 -34.43 -17.51
C ASN A 244 15.67 -33.65 -16.18
N LYS A 245 15.02 -32.49 -16.15
CA LYS A 245 14.92 -31.64 -14.95
C LYS A 245 13.53 -31.68 -14.34
N PRO A 246 13.41 -31.68 -12.99
CA PRO A 246 12.15 -31.35 -12.36
C PRO A 246 11.79 -29.89 -12.66
N VAL A 247 10.57 -29.66 -13.12
CA VAL A 247 10.05 -28.33 -13.45
C VAL A 247 8.63 -28.18 -12.93
N THR A 248 8.25 -26.95 -12.59
CA THR A 248 6.88 -26.60 -12.23
C THR A 248 6.20 -25.99 -13.45
N ILE A 249 5.12 -26.63 -13.91
CA ILE A 249 4.24 -26.11 -14.95
C ILE A 249 2.93 -25.70 -14.31
N GLN A 250 2.57 -24.43 -14.43
CA GLN A 250 1.27 -23.92 -14.04
C GLN A 250 0.32 -23.93 -15.25
N VAL A 251 -0.91 -24.42 -15.04
CA VAL A 251 -1.97 -24.47 -16.05
C VAL A 251 -3.22 -23.84 -15.44
N GLY A 252 -3.57 -22.64 -15.89
CA GLY A 252 -4.51 -21.79 -15.15
C GLY A 252 -3.96 -21.49 -13.75
N GLU A 253 -4.74 -21.77 -12.70
CA GLU A 253 -4.33 -21.59 -11.30
C GLU A 253 -3.71 -22.84 -10.67
N ARG A 254 -3.47 -23.91 -11.46
CA ARG A 254 -2.99 -25.20 -10.93
C ARG A 254 -1.53 -25.44 -11.28
N SER A 255 -0.73 -25.78 -10.27
CA SER A 255 0.69 -26.10 -10.43
C SER A 255 0.94 -27.61 -10.50
N TYR A 256 1.81 -28.02 -11.42
CA TYR A 256 2.19 -29.40 -11.67
C TYR A 256 3.71 -29.55 -11.60
N ASN A 257 4.20 -30.38 -10.68
CA ASN A 257 5.60 -30.78 -10.62
C ASN A 257 5.81 -31.99 -11.52
N ILE A 258 6.59 -31.81 -12.58
CA ILE A 258 6.86 -32.84 -13.58
C ILE A 258 8.36 -32.92 -13.86
N LYS A 259 8.81 -33.96 -14.56
CA LYS A 259 10.17 -34.08 -15.06
C LYS A 259 10.16 -34.05 -16.58
N THR A 260 10.95 -33.17 -17.20
CA THR A 260 11.13 -33.16 -18.65
C THR A 260 11.94 -34.38 -19.11
N ASP A 261 11.78 -34.79 -20.37
CA ASP A 261 12.56 -35.87 -20.97
C ASP A 261 13.92 -35.39 -21.53
N ALA A 262 14.61 -36.21 -22.32
CA ALA A 262 15.90 -35.88 -22.92
C ALA A 262 15.81 -34.76 -23.98
N GLU A 263 14.65 -34.58 -24.60
CA GLU A 263 14.35 -33.60 -25.63
C GLU A 263 13.69 -32.33 -25.05
N GLY A 264 13.54 -32.25 -23.72
CA GLY A 264 12.88 -31.15 -23.02
C GLY A 264 11.35 -31.21 -23.10
N SER A 265 10.78 -32.33 -23.56
CA SER A 265 9.34 -32.52 -23.66
C SER A 265 8.73 -32.80 -22.30
N TYR A 266 7.46 -32.42 -22.16
CA TYR A 266 6.66 -32.72 -21.00
C TYR A 266 5.26 -33.21 -21.38
N THR A 267 4.64 -33.95 -20.45
CA THR A 267 3.27 -34.43 -20.57
C THR A 267 2.61 -34.40 -19.20
N LEU A 268 1.40 -33.84 -19.12
CA LEU A 268 0.59 -33.86 -17.91
C LEU A 268 -0.89 -34.07 -18.25
N THR A 269 -1.64 -34.65 -17.30
CA THR A 269 -3.11 -34.77 -17.42
C THR A 269 -3.76 -33.57 -16.75
N TYR A 270 -4.55 -32.81 -17.51
CA TYR A 270 -5.19 -31.60 -17.03
C TYR A 270 -6.70 -31.77 -16.88
N ARG A 271 -7.19 -31.42 -15.68
CA ARG A 271 -8.62 -31.31 -15.36
C ARG A 271 -8.91 -29.86 -14.93
N PRO A 272 -9.71 -29.09 -15.69
CA PRO A 272 -9.98 -27.70 -15.41
C PRO A 272 -10.87 -27.58 -14.17
N VAL A 273 -10.54 -26.64 -13.29
CA VAL A 273 -11.31 -26.34 -12.07
C VAL A 273 -11.73 -24.87 -12.09
N PHE A 274 -10.73 -23.97 -12.13
CA PHE A 274 -10.92 -22.52 -12.00
C PHE A 274 -11.05 -21.79 -13.35
N LEU A 275 -10.72 -22.43 -14.48
CA LEU A 275 -10.92 -21.82 -15.79
C LEU A 275 -12.42 -21.61 -16.07
N PRO A 276 -12.82 -20.50 -16.72
CA PRO A 276 -14.20 -20.27 -17.14
C PRO A 276 -14.74 -21.45 -17.97
N VAL A 277 -16.01 -21.83 -17.76
CA VAL A 277 -16.62 -22.96 -18.51
C VAL A 277 -16.65 -22.72 -20.02
N ASN A 278 -16.60 -21.47 -20.46
CA ASN A 278 -16.57 -21.05 -21.87
C ASN A 278 -15.17 -20.68 -22.37
N ALA A 279 -14.11 -21.01 -21.63
CA ALA A 279 -12.74 -20.72 -22.07
C ALA A 279 -12.42 -21.45 -23.39
N THR A 280 -11.82 -20.71 -24.32
CA THR A 280 -11.37 -21.20 -25.63
C THR A 280 -9.84 -21.31 -25.74
N SER A 281 -9.13 -20.94 -24.69
CA SER A 281 -7.69 -21.07 -24.55
C SER A 281 -7.34 -21.51 -23.13
N VAL A 282 -6.24 -22.28 -23.01
CA VAL A 282 -5.69 -22.73 -21.74
C VAL A 282 -4.31 -22.08 -21.56
N PRO A 283 -4.12 -21.22 -20.54
CA PRO A 283 -2.81 -20.65 -20.25
C PRO A 283 -1.91 -21.70 -19.60
N VAL A 284 -0.66 -21.76 -20.05
CA VAL A 284 0.37 -22.67 -19.57
C VAL A 284 1.64 -21.87 -19.30
N GLU A 285 2.22 -22.01 -18.12
CA GLU A 285 3.39 -21.26 -17.68
C GLU A 285 4.42 -22.18 -17.05
N PHE A 286 5.68 -22.07 -17.46
CA PHE A 286 6.81 -22.62 -16.75
C PHE A 286 7.22 -21.66 -15.63
N ARG A 287 7.15 -22.14 -14.38
CA ARG A 287 7.57 -21.42 -13.18
C ARG A 287 8.84 -22.02 -12.58
N PRO A 288 10.02 -21.46 -12.89
CA PRO A 288 11.27 -21.88 -12.26
C PRO A 288 11.28 -21.52 -10.76
N THR A 289 12.05 -22.27 -9.96
CA THR A 289 12.38 -21.87 -8.58
C THR A 289 13.28 -20.64 -8.58
N ASP A 290 13.34 -19.91 -7.46
CA ASP A 290 14.11 -18.65 -7.39
C ASP A 290 15.61 -18.84 -7.64
N THR A 291 16.16 -20.01 -7.31
CA THR A 291 17.58 -20.38 -7.56
C THR A 291 17.84 -20.95 -8.96
N SER A 292 16.79 -21.16 -9.75
CA SER A 292 16.91 -21.72 -11.10
C SER A 292 17.62 -20.74 -12.05
N PRO A 293 18.51 -21.22 -12.94
CA PRO A 293 19.17 -20.39 -13.95
C PRO A 293 18.25 -20.00 -15.11
N TYR A 294 16.96 -20.31 -15.05
CA TYR A 294 16.03 -20.10 -16.15
C TYR A 294 15.00 -19.02 -15.82
N LEU A 295 14.66 -18.18 -16.79
CA LEU A 295 13.50 -17.30 -16.71
C LEU A 295 12.20 -18.09 -16.89
N ALA A 296 11.12 -17.57 -16.29
CA ALA A 296 9.78 -18.08 -16.54
C ALA A 296 9.41 -17.89 -18.02
N ALA A 297 8.52 -18.74 -18.52
CA ALA A 297 7.96 -18.61 -19.85
C ALA A 297 6.50 -19.02 -19.84
N ASN A 298 5.67 -18.33 -20.62
CA ASN A 298 4.26 -18.64 -20.75
C ASN A 298 3.88 -18.88 -22.20
N THR A 299 2.77 -19.58 -22.39
CA THR A 299 2.14 -19.83 -23.68
C THR A 299 0.65 -20.07 -23.46
N THR A 300 -0.12 -20.07 -24.54
CA THR A 300 -1.53 -20.46 -24.51
C THR A 300 -1.78 -21.53 -25.55
N THR A 301 -2.63 -22.50 -25.23
CA THR A 301 -3.03 -23.55 -26.17
C THR A 301 -4.53 -23.42 -26.49
N PRO A 302 -4.95 -23.41 -27.77
CA PRO A 302 -6.37 -23.37 -28.12
C PRO A 302 -7.08 -24.65 -27.69
N ALA A 303 -8.06 -24.53 -26.80
CA ALA A 303 -8.85 -25.66 -26.31
C ALA A 303 -10.15 -25.18 -25.67
N GLN A 304 -11.22 -25.96 -25.78
CA GLN A 304 -12.56 -25.62 -25.31
C GLN A 304 -12.97 -26.47 -24.11
N ILE A 305 -13.47 -25.81 -23.08
CA ILE A 305 -14.15 -26.45 -21.96
C ILE A 305 -15.62 -26.63 -22.35
N THR A 306 -16.12 -27.86 -22.26
CA THR A 306 -17.42 -28.24 -22.86
C THR A 306 -18.51 -28.53 -21.85
N ALA A 307 -18.16 -28.70 -20.58
CA ALA A 307 -19.11 -29.02 -19.53
C ALA A 307 -18.64 -28.51 -18.17
N GLN A 308 -19.59 -28.03 -17.37
CA GLN A 308 -19.41 -27.70 -15.97
C GLN A 308 -19.66 -28.94 -15.10
N THR A 309 -18.86 -29.14 -14.06
CA THR A 309 -19.05 -30.25 -13.10
C THR A 309 -19.31 -29.71 -11.70
N THR A 310 -20.38 -30.16 -11.06
CA THR A 310 -20.78 -29.68 -9.72
C THR A 310 -19.94 -30.27 -8.60
N THR A 311 -19.66 -29.46 -7.60
CA THR A 311 -19.11 -29.92 -6.31
C THR A 311 -20.21 -30.47 -5.41
N THR A 312 -19.84 -31.23 -4.38
CA THR A 312 -20.73 -31.66 -3.31
C THR A 312 -19.97 -31.59 -2.00
N VAL A 313 -20.54 -30.92 -1.01
CA VAL A 313 -19.97 -30.80 0.33
C VAL A 313 -20.72 -31.73 1.28
N THR A 314 -20.00 -32.61 1.96
CA THR A 314 -20.54 -33.52 2.97
C THR A 314 -19.92 -33.21 4.32
N VAL A 315 -20.74 -32.84 5.30
CA VAL A 315 -20.29 -32.59 6.68
C VAL A 315 -20.04 -33.93 7.37
N ALA A 316 -18.89 -34.07 8.02
CA ALA A 316 -18.48 -35.29 8.71
C ALA A 316 -18.73 -35.27 10.22
N ASN A 317 -19.04 -34.11 10.81
CA ASN A 317 -19.39 -33.99 12.22
C ASN A 317 -20.76 -34.59 12.52
N ASP A 318 -20.87 -35.34 13.61
CA ASP A 318 -22.16 -35.76 14.17
C ASP A 318 -22.86 -34.61 14.95
N SER A 319 -22.08 -33.75 15.59
CA SER A 319 -22.54 -32.56 16.31
C SER A 319 -21.54 -31.42 16.20
N ILE A 320 -22.03 -30.19 16.12
CA ILE A 320 -21.23 -28.97 16.05
C ILE A 320 -21.72 -28.04 17.15
N THR A 321 -20.84 -27.70 18.09
CA THR A 321 -21.15 -26.85 19.24
C THR A 321 -20.05 -25.81 19.42
N GLY A 322 -20.41 -24.59 19.80
CA GLY A 322 -19.43 -23.52 20.06
C GLY A 322 -20.07 -22.24 20.61
N ASN A 323 -19.23 -21.29 20.96
CA ASN A 323 -19.60 -19.95 21.44
C ASN A 323 -18.42 -18.98 21.19
N TYR A 324 -18.49 -17.75 21.71
CA TYR A 324 -17.42 -16.78 21.53
C TYR A 324 -16.06 -17.23 22.09
N GLN A 325 -16.03 -18.01 23.17
CA GLN A 325 -14.80 -18.55 23.77
C GLN A 325 -14.32 -19.85 23.11
N THR A 326 -15.25 -20.65 22.57
CA THR A 326 -14.98 -21.95 21.94
C THR A 326 -15.43 -21.92 20.47
N PRO A 327 -14.50 -21.76 19.52
CA PRO A 327 -14.86 -21.64 18.12
C PRO A 327 -15.56 -22.89 17.59
N LEU A 328 -16.48 -22.68 16.64
CA LEU A 328 -17.09 -23.76 15.87
C LEU A 328 -16.03 -24.45 15.03
N ARG A 329 -16.01 -25.79 15.03
CA ARG A 329 -15.08 -26.59 14.23
C ARG A 329 -15.85 -27.59 13.37
N VAL A 330 -15.75 -27.44 12.06
CA VAL A 330 -16.43 -28.30 11.08
C VAL A 330 -15.42 -29.03 10.22
N SER A 331 -15.47 -30.35 10.22
CA SER A 331 -14.76 -31.22 9.30
C SER A 331 -15.74 -31.66 8.19
N SER A 332 -15.33 -31.52 6.94
CA SER A 332 -16.14 -31.87 5.78
C SER A 332 -15.29 -32.44 4.65
N ILE A 333 -15.95 -33.12 3.72
CA ILE A 333 -15.35 -33.64 2.49
C ILE A 333 -16.04 -32.95 1.31
N VAL A 334 -15.23 -32.40 0.40
CA VAL A 334 -15.71 -31.82 -0.86
C VAL A 334 -15.31 -32.73 -2.01
N THR A 335 -16.29 -33.19 -2.77
CA THR A 335 -16.09 -33.97 -3.99
C THR A 335 -16.54 -33.19 -5.22
N VAL A 336 -15.98 -33.51 -6.39
CA VAL A 336 -16.35 -32.95 -7.69
C VAL A 336 -16.89 -34.07 -8.57
N GLY A 337 -18.06 -33.84 -9.17
CA GLY A 337 -18.72 -34.82 -10.03
C GLY A 337 -19.10 -36.07 -9.24
N THR A 338 -18.73 -37.25 -9.73
CA THR A 338 -19.19 -38.50 -9.13
C THR A 338 -18.55 -38.83 -7.79
N ASN A 339 -17.28 -38.47 -7.55
CA ASN A 339 -16.52 -38.71 -6.30
C ASN A 339 -15.06 -38.18 -6.37
N ALA A 340 -14.71 -37.32 -7.33
CA ALA A 340 -13.31 -36.90 -7.46
C ALA A 340 -12.92 -35.90 -6.36
N THR A 341 -11.71 -36.02 -5.82
CA THR A 341 -11.17 -35.06 -4.86
C THR A 341 -10.24 -34.08 -5.55
N VAL A 342 -10.25 -32.84 -5.09
CA VAL A 342 -9.42 -31.76 -5.62
C VAL A 342 -8.88 -30.99 -4.43
N SER A 343 -7.58 -30.75 -4.40
CA SER A 343 -6.95 -29.86 -3.41
C SER A 343 -7.11 -28.39 -3.81
N GLY A 344 -7.13 -27.50 -2.83
CA GLY A 344 -7.13 -26.05 -3.03
C GLY A 344 -8.48 -25.48 -3.46
N LEU A 345 -9.59 -26.23 -3.31
CA LEU A 345 -10.91 -25.64 -3.49
C LEU A 345 -11.22 -24.75 -2.27
N PRO A 346 -11.55 -23.46 -2.47
CA PRO A 346 -11.92 -22.60 -1.37
C PRO A 346 -13.28 -23.02 -0.79
N VAL A 347 -13.38 -23.00 0.54
CA VAL A 347 -14.61 -23.28 1.28
C VAL A 347 -14.81 -22.19 2.34
N ARG A 348 -16.02 -21.65 2.40
CA ARG A 348 -16.44 -20.63 3.37
C ARG A 348 -17.37 -21.26 4.39
N LEU A 349 -17.22 -20.84 5.64
CA LEU A 349 -18.11 -21.15 6.75
C LEU A 349 -18.93 -19.92 7.08
N LEU A 350 -20.25 -20.04 7.01
CA LEU A 350 -21.19 -18.96 7.31
C LEU A 350 -22.11 -19.39 8.46
N LEU A 351 -22.29 -18.53 9.45
CA LEU A 351 -23.24 -18.68 10.55
C LEU A 351 -24.35 -17.64 10.37
N ASP A 352 -25.58 -18.09 10.18
CA ASP A 352 -26.75 -17.25 9.87
C ASP A 352 -26.52 -16.22 8.74
N GLY A 353 -25.64 -16.56 7.79
CA GLY A 353 -25.30 -15.73 6.63
C GLY A 353 -24.03 -14.88 6.79
N GLN A 354 -23.47 -14.76 8.00
CA GLN A 354 -22.21 -14.07 8.25
C GLN A 354 -21.02 -15.03 8.09
N GLN A 355 -20.01 -14.66 7.31
CA GLN A 355 -18.80 -15.46 7.16
C GLN A 355 -17.97 -15.42 8.46
N ILE A 356 -17.76 -16.59 9.07
CA ILE A 356 -16.99 -16.74 10.32
C ILE A 356 -15.69 -17.53 10.13
N GLY A 357 -15.47 -18.13 8.95
CA GLY A 357 -14.25 -18.88 8.66
C GLY A 357 -14.09 -19.22 7.19
N THR A 358 -12.86 -19.56 6.82
CA THR A 358 -12.49 -20.01 5.47
C THR A 358 -11.46 -21.14 5.56
N GLY A 359 -11.36 -21.93 4.49
CA GLY A 359 -10.34 -22.95 4.37
C GLY A 359 -10.26 -23.50 2.94
N GLU A 360 -9.32 -24.40 2.72
CA GLU A 360 -9.11 -25.04 1.43
C GLU A 360 -9.10 -26.55 1.56
N THR A 361 -9.56 -27.23 0.53
CA THR A 361 -9.54 -28.70 0.49
C THR A 361 -8.12 -29.24 0.40
N GLN A 362 -7.87 -30.35 1.10
CA GLN A 362 -6.66 -31.14 0.99
C GLN A 362 -6.71 -32.07 -0.25
N PRO A 363 -5.62 -32.78 -0.60
CA PRO A 363 -5.60 -33.69 -1.76
C PRO A 363 -6.67 -34.79 -1.75
N ASP A 364 -7.13 -35.19 -0.57
CA ASP A 364 -8.22 -36.15 -0.36
C ASP A 364 -9.61 -35.50 -0.26
N GLY A 365 -9.71 -34.19 -0.54
CA GLY A 365 -10.96 -33.43 -0.51
C GLY A 365 -11.41 -33.03 0.89
N GLN A 366 -10.68 -33.40 1.95
CA GLN A 366 -11.02 -33.00 3.32
C GLN A 366 -10.73 -31.52 3.56
N VAL A 367 -11.57 -30.86 4.34
CA VAL A 367 -11.34 -29.52 4.86
C VAL A 367 -11.84 -29.43 6.29
N THR A 368 -11.06 -28.77 7.15
CA THR A 368 -11.52 -28.38 8.49
C THR A 368 -11.61 -26.86 8.54
N LEU A 369 -12.79 -26.37 8.88
CA LEU A 369 -13.09 -24.95 9.03
C LEU A 369 -13.25 -24.65 10.52
N THR A 370 -12.66 -23.54 10.96
CA THR A 370 -12.84 -23.00 12.31
C THR A 370 -13.37 -21.58 12.21
N GLY A 371 -14.35 -21.23 13.02
CA GLY A 371 -14.88 -19.87 13.09
C GLY A 371 -15.35 -19.51 14.49
N THR A 372 -15.04 -18.30 14.92
CA THR A 372 -15.54 -17.74 16.19
C THR A 372 -17.00 -17.33 16.03
N VAL A 373 -17.79 -17.52 17.08
CA VAL A 373 -19.20 -17.11 17.09
C VAL A 373 -19.25 -15.61 17.40
N PRO A 374 -19.84 -14.77 16.52
CA PRO A 374 -20.07 -13.36 16.80
C PRO A 374 -20.96 -13.17 18.05
N ALA A 375 -20.74 -12.09 18.80
CA ALA A 375 -21.44 -11.82 20.06
C ALA A 375 -22.95 -11.60 19.89
N ASP A 376 -23.35 -11.07 18.73
CA ASP A 376 -24.70 -10.77 18.28
C ASP A 376 -25.45 -11.99 17.70
N VAL A 377 -24.84 -13.17 17.74
CA VAL A 377 -25.55 -14.42 17.44
C VAL A 377 -26.20 -14.96 18.69
N ALA A 378 -27.52 -15.16 18.64
CA ALA A 378 -28.30 -15.71 19.74
C ALA A 378 -27.86 -17.14 20.13
N GLY A 379 -28.01 -17.50 21.41
CA GLY A 379 -27.81 -18.86 21.88
C GLY A 379 -28.84 -19.85 21.33
N GLY A 380 -28.45 -21.13 21.23
CA GLY A 380 -29.27 -22.23 20.75
C GLY A 380 -28.94 -22.67 19.31
N ALA A 381 -29.89 -23.30 18.64
CA ALA A 381 -29.69 -23.85 17.30
C ALA A 381 -29.58 -22.74 16.24
N ALA A 382 -28.45 -22.68 15.54
CA ALA A 382 -28.15 -21.71 14.49
C ALA A 382 -27.86 -22.41 13.14
N ASN A 383 -28.14 -21.72 12.03
CA ASN A 383 -27.85 -22.26 10.70
C ASN A 383 -26.37 -22.09 10.35
N LEU A 384 -25.71 -23.20 10.07
CA LEU A 384 -24.33 -23.22 9.64
C LEU A 384 -24.24 -23.68 8.19
N GLN A 385 -23.79 -22.79 7.31
CA GLN A 385 -23.64 -23.07 5.89
C GLN A 385 -22.17 -23.22 5.52
N LEU A 386 -21.87 -24.27 4.76
CA LEU A 386 -20.59 -24.43 4.09
C LEU A 386 -20.80 -24.16 2.61
N GLN A 387 -19.97 -23.30 2.04
CA GLN A 387 -20.09 -22.89 0.64
C GLN A 387 -18.76 -23.05 -0.09
N VAL A 388 -18.78 -23.71 -1.25
CA VAL A 388 -17.71 -23.65 -2.26
C VAL A 388 -18.09 -22.51 -3.22
N PRO A 389 -17.46 -21.34 -3.15
CA PRO A 389 -17.91 -20.12 -3.85
C PRO A 389 -17.40 -20.06 -5.29
N LEU A 390 -17.56 -21.15 -6.06
CA LEU A 390 -17.16 -21.19 -7.47
C LEU A 390 -18.36 -20.94 -8.39
N SER A 391 -18.28 -19.91 -9.22
CA SER A 391 -19.28 -19.56 -10.23
C SER A 391 -18.63 -19.43 -11.60
N GLU A 392 -19.36 -19.79 -12.66
CA GLU A 392 -18.94 -19.63 -14.06
C GLU A 392 -17.61 -20.33 -14.47
N THR A 393 -17.04 -21.16 -13.61
CA THR A 393 -15.84 -21.96 -13.89
C THR A 393 -16.20 -23.38 -14.35
N ALA A 394 -15.21 -24.14 -14.79
CA ALA A 394 -15.36 -25.54 -15.20
C ALA A 394 -15.89 -26.45 -14.08
N VAL A 395 -15.70 -26.06 -12.82
CA VAL A 395 -16.27 -26.71 -11.65
C VAL A 395 -17.19 -25.75 -10.90
N THR A 396 -18.49 -26.05 -10.84
CA THR A 396 -19.43 -25.19 -10.11
C THR A 396 -19.45 -25.50 -8.61
N GLY A 397 -19.53 -24.43 -7.84
CA GLY A 397 -19.70 -24.44 -6.42
C GLY A 397 -20.97 -25.14 -5.97
N SER A 398 -20.99 -25.48 -4.69
CA SER A 398 -22.14 -26.06 -4.01
C SER A 398 -22.18 -25.46 -2.61
N ASN A 399 -23.35 -25.54 -2.00
CA ASN A 399 -23.51 -25.25 -0.59
C ASN A 399 -24.17 -26.43 0.11
N THR A 400 -23.92 -26.54 1.40
CA THR A 400 -24.66 -27.44 2.29
C THR A 400 -24.93 -26.71 3.58
N THR A 401 -26.07 -26.99 4.19
CA THR A 401 -26.48 -26.37 5.46
C THR A 401 -26.60 -27.47 6.51
N THR A 402 -26.04 -27.21 7.68
CA THR A 402 -26.17 -28.02 8.88
C THR A 402 -26.56 -27.11 10.05
N THR A 403 -26.84 -27.70 11.20
CA THR A 403 -27.14 -26.95 12.42
C THR A 403 -25.93 -26.96 13.34
N ALA A 404 -25.63 -25.81 13.93
CA ALA A 404 -24.73 -25.69 15.07
C ALA A 404 -25.54 -25.37 16.33
N GLU A 405 -25.10 -25.90 17.47
CA GLU A 405 -25.63 -25.51 18.77
C GLU A 405 -24.72 -24.45 19.38
N ILE A 406 -25.23 -23.22 19.49
CA ILE A 406 -24.53 -22.11 20.10
C ILE A 406 -24.76 -22.15 21.61
N THR A 407 -23.73 -22.49 22.36
CA THR A 407 -23.86 -22.62 23.82
C THR A 407 -23.82 -21.26 24.49
N PRO A 408 -24.77 -20.95 25.38
CA PRO A 408 -24.71 -19.71 26.15
C PRO A 408 -23.42 -19.62 26.98
N VAL A 409 -22.88 -18.41 27.10
CA VAL A 409 -21.74 -18.09 27.98
C VAL A 409 -22.26 -17.33 29.19
N GLU A 410 -21.99 -17.86 30.39
CA GLU A 410 -22.41 -17.24 31.65
C GLU A 410 -21.83 -15.83 31.81
N THR A 411 -22.70 -14.89 32.16
CA THR A 411 -22.33 -13.50 32.46
C THR A 411 -22.52 -13.18 33.93
N GLN A 412 -21.76 -12.19 34.41
CA GLN A 412 -21.82 -11.69 35.77
C GLN A 412 -22.04 -10.17 35.72
N LEU A 413 -23.01 -9.71 36.49
CA LEU A 413 -23.35 -8.30 36.63
C LEU A 413 -23.17 -7.88 38.09
N THR A 414 -22.57 -6.72 38.32
CA THR A 414 -22.55 -6.06 39.63
C THR A 414 -23.34 -4.76 39.55
N VAL A 415 -23.89 -4.30 40.68
CA VAL A 415 -24.53 -2.99 40.77
C VAL A 415 -24.32 -2.41 42.16
N ASN A 416 -23.91 -1.15 42.20
CA ASN A 416 -23.82 -0.30 43.36
C ASN A 416 -24.62 0.98 43.08
N ALA A 417 -25.29 1.51 44.09
CA ALA A 417 -26.06 2.74 43.97
C ALA A 417 -25.71 3.69 45.10
N THR A 418 -25.46 4.95 44.77
CA THR A 418 -25.15 6.00 45.74
C THR A 418 -25.99 7.24 45.46
N VAL A 419 -26.50 7.88 46.51
CA VAL A 419 -27.24 9.14 46.36
C VAL A 419 -26.23 10.29 46.23
N THR A 420 -26.39 11.10 45.19
CA THR A 420 -25.70 12.37 45.04
C THR A 420 -26.65 13.51 45.42
N GLY A 421 -26.27 14.28 46.44
CA GLY A 421 -27.02 15.43 46.96
C GLY A 421 -27.15 15.39 48.48
N THR A 422 -26.49 16.34 49.17
CA THR A 422 -26.48 16.44 50.64
C THR A 422 -27.47 17.45 51.21
N ASP A 423 -28.17 18.22 50.37
CA ASP A 423 -29.08 19.25 50.86
C ASP A 423 -30.46 18.67 51.17
N THR A 424 -30.81 18.76 52.45
CA THR A 424 -32.08 18.32 53.04
C THR A 424 -33.32 19.07 52.53
N GLU A 425 -33.13 20.02 51.60
CA GLU A 425 -34.19 20.92 51.13
C GLU A 425 -34.47 20.84 49.62
N ASP A 426 -33.66 20.13 48.83
CA ASP A 426 -33.84 20.07 47.37
C ASP A 426 -34.33 18.70 46.87
N ILE A 427 -35.33 18.76 46.00
CA ILE A 427 -36.06 17.64 45.38
C ILE A 427 -35.28 17.02 44.20
N SER A 428 -34.06 17.50 43.93
CA SER A 428 -33.14 17.06 42.89
C SER A 428 -32.18 15.96 43.37
N ARG A 429 -32.67 14.98 44.14
CA ARG A 429 -31.84 13.82 44.49
C ARG A 429 -31.64 12.96 43.24
N GLU A 430 -30.41 12.64 42.91
CA GLU A 430 -30.11 11.66 41.87
C GLU A 430 -29.40 10.48 42.53
N ALA A 431 -29.71 9.27 42.08
CA ALA A 431 -28.92 8.09 42.42
C ALA A 431 -27.97 7.81 41.26
N VAL A 432 -26.68 7.75 41.55
CA VAL A 432 -25.66 7.29 40.62
C VAL A 432 -25.52 5.79 40.78
N LEU A 433 -25.76 5.06 39.70
CA LEU A 433 -25.61 3.62 39.62
C LEU A 433 -24.29 3.33 38.92
N THR A 434 -23.47 2.46 39.50
CA THR A 434 -22.23 1.96 38.89
C THR A 434 -22.18 0.44 38.99
N GLY A 435 -21.55 -0.20 38.01
CA GLY A 435 -21.34 -1.64 38.05
C GLY A 435 -20.43 -2.12 36.92
N ASP A 436 -20.18 -3.42 36.93
CA ASP A 436 -19.34 -4.13 35.96
C ASP A 436 -20.15 -5.26 35.32
N PHE A 437 -19.93 -5.47 34.03
CA PHE A 437 -20.50 -6.54 33.24
C PHE A 437 -19.37 -7.40 32.64
N THR A 438 -19.26 -8.62 33.15
CA THR A 438 -18.11 -9.51 32.88
C THR A 438 -18.56 -10.94 32.55
N LEU A 439 -17.65 -11.73 31.98
CA LEU A 439 -17.80 -13.17 31.88
C LEU A 439 -17.40 -13.86 33.19
N ALA A 440 -17.65 -15.18 33.29
CA ALA A 440 -17.24 -16.00 34.43
C ALA A 440 -15.72 -15.93 34.75
N ASP A 441 -14.88 -15.66 33.75
CA ASP A 441 -13.42 -15.54 33.90
C ASP A 441 -12.95 -14.11 34.24
N GLY A 442 -13.88 -13.16 34.39
CA GLY A 442 -13.60 -11.75 34.68
C GLY A 442 -13.32 -10.90 33.44
N SER A 443 -13.37 -11.46 32.22
CA SER A 443 -13.24 -10.68 30.99
C SER A 443 -14.39 -9.68 30.87
N PRO A 444 -14.13 -8.43 30.46
CA PRO A 444 -15.18 -7.43 30.30
C PRO A 444 -16.08 -7.77 29.10
N VAL A 445 -17.37 -7.44 29.21
CA VAL A 445 -18.34 -7.60 28.14
C VAL A 445 -18.78 -6.21 27.66
N PRO A 446 -18.19 -5.69 26.57
CA PRO A 446 -18.43 -4.32 26.13
C PRO A 446 -19.66 -4.17 25.23
N GLY A 447 -20.24 -2.98 25.22
CA GLY A 447 -21.24 -2.55 24.24
C GLY A 447 -22.60 -3.22 24.38
N GLN A 448 -22.90 -3.85 25.52
CA GLN A 448 -24.17 -4.54 25.74
C GLN A 448 -25.16 -3.64 26.47
N SER A 449 -26.44 -3.72 26.07
CA SER A 449 -27.53 -2.96 26.69
C SER A 449 -28.04 -3.66 27.96
N LEU A 450 -28.05 -2.93 29.06
CA LEU A 450 -28.48 -3.39 30.38
C LEU A 450 -29.75 -2.63 30.79
N ASP A 451 -30.82 -3.36 31.11
CA ASP A 451 -32.08 -2.78 31.57
C ASP A 451 -31.98 -2.39 33.04
N VAL A 452 -32.43 -1.18 33.38
CA VAL A 452 -32.41 -0.64 34.75
C VAL A 452 -33.84 -0.55 35.28
N PHE A 453 -34.07 -1.11 36.46
CA PHE A 453 -35.35 -1.15 37.15
C PHE A 453 -35.29 -0.51 38.54
N VAL A 454 -36.35 0.22 38.90
CA VAL A 454 -36.64 0.63 40.28
C VAL A 454 -37.91 -0.08 40.70
N GLY A 455 -37.81 -0.94 41.72
CA GLY A 455 -38.83 -1.95 41.99
C GLY A 455 -39.07 -2.82 40.75
N ASP A 456 -40.31 -2.90 40.29
CA ASP A 456 -40.70 -3.66 39.09
C ASP A 456 -40.77 -2.81 37.81
N ARG A 457 -40.51 -1.49 37.89
CA ARG A 457 -40.64 -0.57 36.76
C ARG A 457 -39.30 -0.35 36.07
N GLN A 458 -39.23 -0.65 34.77
CA GLN A 458 -38.08 -0.31 33.94
C GLN A 458 -38.05 1.21 33.75
N ILE A 459 -36.92 1.82 34.12
CA ILE A 459 -36.73 3.27 34.08
C ILE A 459 -35.77 3.71 32.96
N GLY A 460 -34.94 2.79 32.46
CA GLY A 460 -34.03 3.08 31.36
C GLY A 460 -33.14 1.91 30.99
N THR A 461 -32.16 2.20 30.14
CA THR A 461 -31.12 1.28 29.69
C THR A 461 -29.75 1.94 29.80
N VAL A 462 -28.71 1.18 30.09
CA VAL A 462 -27.32 1.64 30.11
C VAL A 462 -26.45 0.68 29.30
N THR A 463 -25.46 1.21 28.58
CA THR A 463 -24.54 0.40 27.78
C THR A 463 -23.24 0.18 28.54
N SER A 464 -22.71 -1.05 28.56
CA SER A 464 -21.39 -1.32 29.11
C SER A 464 -20.27 -0.73 28.23
N THR A 465 -19.24 -0.17 28.87
CA THR A 465 -18.05 0.40 28.22
C THR A 465 -17.09 -0.69 27.75
N ALA A 466 -15.98 -0.30 27.11
CA ALA A 466 -14.95 -1.21 26.62
C ALA A 466 -14.32 -2.08 27.72
N ASP A 467 -14.22 -1.55 28.94
CA ASP A 467 -13.75 -2.23 30.15
C ASP A 467 -14.87 -2.95 30.91
N GLY A 468 -16.08 -3.02 30.36
CA GLY A 468 -17.23 -3.71 30.94
C GLY A 468 -17.93 -2.93 32.06
N SER A 469 -17.42 -1.76 32.45
CA SER A 469 -18.08 -0.92 33.45
C SER A 469 -19.30 -0.21 32.86
N TYR A 470 -20.20 0.25 33.73
CA TYR A 470 -21.33 1.09 33.32
C TYR A 470 -21.68 2.07 34.43
N GLN A 471 -22.20 3.24 34.03
CA GLN A 471 -22.69 4.27 34.93
C GLN A 471 -23.95 4.92 34.38
N THR A 472 -24.94 5.14 35.24
CA THR A 472 -26.15 5.89 34.87
C THR A 472 -26.74 6.61 36.08
N THR A 473 -27.58 7.62 35.84
CA THR A 473 -28.28 8.36 36.88
C THR A 473 -29.78 8.03 36.87
N VAL A 474 -30.35 7.93 38.07
CA VAL A 474 -31.79 7.72 38.28
C VAL A 474 -32.34 8.91 39.05
N ALA A 475 -33.33 9.59 38.48
CA ALA A 475 -33.95 10.76 39.10
C ALA A 475 -34.77 10.38 40.35
N ALA A 476 -34.80 11.26 41.35
CA ALA A 476 -35.56 11.09 42.59
C ALA A 476 -37.04 10.71 42.36
N THR A 477 -37.64 11.29 41.31
CA THR A 477 -39.05 11.10 40.96
C THR A 477 -39.39 9.67 40.58
N GLU A 478 -38.38 8.84 40.30
CA GLU A 478 -38.56 7.45 39.93
C GLU A 478 -38.75 6.53 41.14
N PHE A 479 -38.43 7.01 42.35
CA PHE A 479 -38.59 6.28 43.61
C PHE A 479 -39.97 6.54 44.24
N ASP A 480 -40.61 5.50 44.77
CA ASP A 480 -41.90 5.63 45.44
C ASP A 480 -41.81 6.54 46.67
N GLU A 481 -42.72 7.52 46.77
CA GLU A 481 -42.85 8.40 47.94
C GLU A 481 -43.13 7.56 49.20
N GLY A 482 -42.13 7.45 50.09
CA GLY A 482 -42.22 6.73 51.36
C GLY A 482 -41.47 5.39 51.44
N SER A 483 -40.77 4.99 50.37
CA SER A 483 -39.83 3.87 50.45
C SER A 483 -38.48 4.34 51.00
N ASP A 484 -38.14 3.96 52.24
CA ASP A 484 -36.85 4.32 52.85
C ASP A 484 -35.65 3.57 52.21
N ALA A 485 -35.92 2.48 51.47
CA ALA A 485 -34.90 1.65 50.83
C ALA A 485 -35.40 1.08 49.48
N PRO A 486 -35.53 1.90 48.42
CA PRO A 486 -35.95 1.38 47.12
C PRO A 486 -34.94 0.35 46.59
N THR A 487 -35.47 -0.73 46.01
CA THR A 487 -34.68 -1.77 45.36
C THR A 487 -34.37 -1.37 43.93
N ILE A 488 -33.09 -1.37 43.57
CA ILE A 488 -32.59 -1.11 42.23
C ILE A 488 -32.08 -2.42 41.65
N ARG A 489 -32.53 -2.76 40.46
CA ARG A 489 -32.08 -3.95 39.74
C ARG A 489 -31.56 -3.56 38.36
N THR A 490 -30.40 -4.07 38.00
CA THR A 490 -29.90 -4.05 36.63
C THR A 490 -29.98 -5.48 36.07
N ALA A 491 -30.43 -5.63 34.83
CA ALA A 491 -30.60 -6.93 34.21
C ALA A 491 -30.13 -6.91 32.76
N PHE A 492 -29.46 -7.98 32.37
CA PHE A 492 -29.10 -8.31 31.01
C PHE A 492 -29.95 -9.49 30.56
N THR A 493 -30.71 -9.34 29.48
CA THR A 493 -31.64 -10.38 29.00
C THR A 493 -30.99 -11.39 28.06
N GLY A 494 -29.89 -11.02 27.39
CA GLY A 494 -29.13 -11.90 26.49
C GLY A 494 -29.86 -12.35 25.22
N SER A 495 -31.10 -11.90 24.96
CA SER A 495 -31.99 -12.50 23.96
C SER A 495 -31.52 -12.42 22.49
N GLU A 496 -30.67 -11.45 22.16
CA GLU A 496 -30.07 -11.27 20.83
C GLU A 496 -28.60 -11.71 20.79
N THR A 497 -28.16 -12.46 21.81
CA THR A 497 -26.77 -12.87 21.99
C THR A 497 -26.69 -14.31 22.49
N HIS A 498 -25.51 -14.90 22.47
CA HIS A 498 -25.23 -16.16 23.14
C HIS A 498 -24.66 -15.91 24.54
N LEU A 499 -24.76 -14.70 25.06
CA LEU A 499 -24.45 -14.40 26.45
C LEU A 499 -25.67 -14.74 27.30
N ALA A 500 -25.48 -15.52 28.36
CA ALA A 500 -26.55 -15.87 29.26
C ALA A 500 -27.05 -14.62 30.00
N ALA A 501 -28.35 -14.59 30.28
CA ALA A 501 -28.96 -13.53 31.08
C ALA A 501 -28.34 -13.46 32.48
N SER A 502 -28.16 -12.26 33.01
CA SER A 502 -27.72 -12.03 34.38
C SER A 502 -28.42 -10.81 34.98
N GLU A 503 -28.56 -10.78 36.29
CA GLU A 503 -29.13 -9.64 37.00
C GLU A 503 -28.38 -9.37 38.30
N ALA A 504 -28.33 -8.10 38.68
CA ALA A 504 -27.75 -7.64 39.93
C ALA A 504 -28.75 -6.72 40.62
N THR A 505 -28.87 -6.86 41.94
CA THR A 505 -29.82 -6.07 42.74
C THR A 505 -29.09 -5.43 43.91
N THR A 506 -29.40 -4.17 44.18
CA THR A 506 -28.93 -3.43 45.34
C THR A 506 -30.06 -2.61 45.94
N THR A 507 -29.92 -2.21 47.21
CA THR A 507 -30.86 -1.33 47.90
C THR A 507 -30.22 0.03 48.07
N LEU A 508 -30.96 1.09 47.76
CA LEU A 508 -30.51 2.45 47.96
C LEU A 508 -30.96 2.94 49.33
N ASP A 509 -30.03 3.21 50.25
CA ASP A 509 -30.37 3.81 51.54
C ASP A 509 -30.68 5.30 51.35
N LEU A 510 -31.95 5.69 51.50
CA LEU A 510 -32.33 7.09 51.49
C LEU A 510 -32.18 7.66 52.91
N PRO A 511 -31.45 8.78 53.11
CA PRO A 511 -31.39 9.42 54.41
C PRO A 511 -32.80 9.89 54.81
N THR A 512 -33.32 9.33 55.90
CA THR A 512 -34.62 9.71 56.46
C THR A 512 -34.59 11.21 56.76
N ALA A 513 -35.54 11.97 56.22
CA ALA A 513 -35.69 13.37 56.59
C ALA A 513 -36.06 13.43 58.08
N SER A 514 -35.10 13.76 58.95
CA SER A 514 -35.37 13.97 60.37
C SER A 514 -36.45 15.04 60.52
N GLN A 515 -37.62 14.63 61.00
CA GLN A 515 -38.67 15.56 61.41
C GLN A 515 -38.07 16.54 62.42
N ARG A 516 -38.17 17.84 62.11
CA ARG A 516 -37.86 18.92 63.06
C ARG A 516 -38.87 18.85 64.21
N ASP A 517 -38.51 18.15 65.29
CA ASP A 517 -39.15 18.37 66.59
C ASP A 517 -38.82 19.78 67.06
N THR A 518 -39.88 20.58 67.11
CA THR A 518 -39.90 21.93 67.67
C THR A 518 -40.27 21.84 69.14
N GLU A 519 -39.33 22.12 70.05
CA GLU A 519 -39.46 22.55 71.47
C GLU A 519 -38.12 22.23 72.14
N GLY A 520 -37.44 23.01 72.97
CA GLY A 520 -37.81 24.06 73.92
C GLY A 520 -36.71 24.01 74.99
N SER A 521 -36.18 25.17 75.41
CA SER A 521 -35.03 25.33 76.31
C SER A 521 -35.07 24.56 77.64
N THR A 522 -33.93 24.12 78.17
CA THR A 522 -33.28 24.66 79.40
C THR A 522 -32.01 23.89 79.81
N GLU A 523 -31.18 24.60 80.57
CA GLU A 523 -29.84 24.30 81.10
C GLU A 523 -29.73 23.03 81.97
N ASP A 524 -28.58 22.34 81.92
CA ASP A 524 -27.52 22.39 82.96
C ASP A 524 -26.77 21.04 83.13
N THR A 525 -25.49 21.20 83.47
CA THR A 525 -24.54 20.30 84.14
C THR A 525 -23.82 19.16 83.41
N SER A 526 -22.50 19.31 83.48
CA SER A 526 -21.40 18.41 83.21
C SER A 526 -21.41 17.10 84.01
N GLU A 527 -20.79 16.07 83.42
CA GLU A 527 -19.74 15.19 83.98
C GLU A 527 -19.89 13.70 83.60
N THR A 528 -18.96 13.27 82.73
CA THR A 528 -18.06 12.12 82.93
C THR A 528 -18.55 10.68 82.65
N SER A 529 -17.74 10.03 81.78
CA SER A 529 -17.29 8.63 81.80
C SER A 529 -17.98 7.54 80.95
N LEU A 530 -17.19 7.07 79.97
CA LEU A 530 -16.67 5.70 79.82
C LEU A 530 -17.63 4.55 79.39
N LEU A 531 -17.53 4.11 78.13
CA LEU A 531 -16.85 2.86 77.69
C LEU A 531 -17.40 2.28 76.37
N GLY A 532 -16.48 1.84 75.51
CA GLY A 532 -16.66 0.78 74.50
C GLY A 532 -16.99 1.27 73.08
N SER A 533 -16.29 0.91 72.02
CA SER A 533 -15.22 -0.05 71.79
C SER A 533 -14.70 0.19 70.36
N SER A 534 -13.38 0.07 70.19
CA SER A 534 -12.65 -0.46 69.04
C SER A 534 -13.40 -0.57 67.69
N SER A 535 -12.92 -0.01 66.57
CA SER A 535 -11.67 -0.44 65.93
C SER A 535 -11.19 0.54 64.84
N ILE A 536 -9.95 1.00 65.01
CA ILE A 536 -8.87 1.14 64.02
C ILE A 536 -9.26 1.65 62.61
N SER A 537 -8.97 2.93 62.40
CA SER A 537 -8.64 3.51 61.09
C SER A 537 -7.44 2.77 60.47
N GLN A 538 -7.62 2.21 59.29
CA GLN A 538 -6.52 2.05 58.34
C GLN A 538 -6.74 3.06 57.22
N ILE A 539 -5.83 4.03 57.20
CA ILE A 539 -5.71 5.09 56.22
C ILE A 539 -5.29 4.43 54.89
N VAL A 540 -6.18 4.40 53.90
CA VAL A 540 -5.77 4.36 52.50
C VAL A 540 -5.77 5.81 52.03
N GLN A 541 -4.56 6.36 51.90
CA GLN A 541 -4.33 7.56 51.11
C GLN A 541 -4.57 7.19 49.65
N THR A 542 -5.72 7.57 49.11
CA THR A 542 -5.82 7.88 47.67
C THR A 542 -5.74 9.38 47.56
N ALA A 543 -4.58 9.84 47.07
CA ALA A 543 -4.34 11.22 46.71
C ALA A 543 -5.46 11.70 45.77
N GLY A 544 -6.12 12.79 46.15
CA GLY A 544 -6.91 13.57 45.21
C GLY A 544 -5.96 14.22 44.22
N SER A 545 -6.02 13.78 42.98
CA SER A 545 -5.57 14.55 41.83
C SER A 545 -6.82 15.04 41.11
N GLU A 546 -7.08 16.34 41.21
CA GLU A 546 -7.95 17.05 40.29
C GLU A 546 -7.39 16.85 38.87
N VAL A 547 -8.16 16.23 37.98
CA VAL A 547 -7.78 16.08 36.58
C VAL A 547 -8.18 17.37 35.86
N SER A 548 -7.18 18.21 35.62
CA SER A 548 -7.23 19.36 34.72
C SER A 548 -7.40 18.90 33.27
N LEU A 549 -8.28 19.56 32.51
CA LEU A 549 -8.57 19.34 31.07
C LEU A 549 -7.45 19.85 30.13
N GLN A 550 -6.19 19.79 30.55
CA GLN A 550 -5.03 20.21 29.76
C GLN A 550 -3.92 19.17 29.84
N GLU A 551 -4.12 18.01 29.20
CA GLU A 551 -3.06 17.12 28.71
C GLU A 551 -3.69 16.02 27.83
N LEU A 552 -4.14 16.43 26.63
CA LEU A 552 -4.55 15.52 25.55
C LEU A 552 -3.65 15.79 24.34
N ALA A 553 -2.35 15.58 24.55
CA ALA A 553 -1.35 15.53 23.50
C ALA A 553 -0.27 14.52 23.93
N GLY A 554 -0.11 13.44 23.15
CA GLY A 554 1.07 12.57 23.27
C GLY A 554 0.80 11.14 23.71
N ILE A 555 0.01 10.36 22.97
CA ILE A 555 0.26 8.92 22.76
C ILE A 555 0.01 8.60 21.29
N GLY A 556 0.93 9.04 20.44
CA GLY A 556 0.97 8.72 19.01
C GLY A 556 2.39 8.28 18.67
N GLY A 557 2.77 7.07 19.08
CA GLY A 557 4.15 6.61 18.90
C GLY A 557 4.38 5.25 19.53
N GLY A 558 3.87 4.19 18.91
CA GLY A 558 4.08 2.84 19.42
C GLY A 558 3.37 1.69 18.71
N LEU A 559 2.58 1.95 17.66
CA LEU A 559 1.82 0.89 16.96
C LEU A 559 2.01 0.85 15.43
N LEU A 560 3.01 1.55 14.88
CA LEU A 560 3.26 1.53 13.42
C LEU A 560 4.38 0.55 12.99
N LEU A 561 5.22 0.08 13.92
CA LEU A 561 6.30 -0.88 13.60
C LEU A 561 5.91 -2.36 13.74
N VAL A 562 4.75 -2.68 14.31
CA VAL A 562 4.25 -4.08 14.41
C VAL A 562 3.27 -4.42 13.27
N GLY A 563 2.61 -3.42 12.67
CA GLY A 563 1.72 -3.62 11.52
C GLY A 563 2.43 -3.96 10.21
N ILE A 564 3.62 -3.39 9.99
CA ILE A 564 4.41 -3.62 8.76
C ILE A 564 5.02 -5.04 8.72
N ILE A 565 5.34 -5.63 9.89
CA ILE A 565 5.84 -7.00 9.98
C ILE A 565 4.75 -8.05 9.65
N LEU A 566 3.47 -7.74 9.91
CA LEU A 566 2.35 -8.66 9.59
C LEU A 566 1.93 -8.61 8.11
N ILE A 567 2.09 -7.47 7.43
CA ILE A 567 1.84 -7.33 5.99
C ILE A 567 2.89 -8.07 5.15
N LEU A 568 4.15 -8.11 5.62
CA LEU A 568 5.23 -8.88 4.97
C LEU A 568 5.03 -10.40 5.07
N VAL A 569 4.29 -10.89 6.08
CA VAL A 569 3.94 -12.32 6.19
C VAL A 569 2.75 -12.70 5.29
N ALA A 570 1.82 -11.77 5.02
CA ALA A 570 0.67 -12.01 4.15
C ALA A 570 1.03 -12.08 2.65
N ARG A 571 2.11 -11.42 2.20
CA ARG A 571 2.56 -11.49 0.80
C ARG A 571 3.37 -12.74 0.42
N ARG A 572 3.73 -13.59 1.38
CA ARG A 572 4.38 -14.90 1.08
C ARG A 572 3.40 -15.94 0.49
N PHE A 573 2.09 -15.64 0.43
CA PHE A 573 1.05 -16.56 -0.06
C PHE A 573 0.21 -16.04 -1.24
N GLY A 574 0.79 -15.16 -2.08
CA GLY A 574 0.40 -14.94 -3.49
C GLY A 574 -1.10 -14.94 -3.81
N TRP A 575 -1.78 -13.80 -3.59
CA TRP A 575 -3.08 -13.52 -4.19
C TRP A 575 -3.27 -12.01 -4.38
N ASP A 576 -3.37 -11.53 -5.62
CA ASP A 576 -4.07 -10.28 -5.96
C ASP A 576 -4.97 -10.53 -7.19
N PRO A 577 -6.30 -10.40 -7.04
CA PRO A 577 -7.27 -10.68 -8.09
C PRO A 577 -7.63 -9.40 -8.85
N ARG A 578 -6.89 -9.04 -9.90
CA ARG A 578 -7.32 -7.98 -10.84
C ARG A 578 -6.50 -7.91 -12.14
N ASP A 579 -6.52 -8.97 -12.93
CA ASP A 579 -6.12 -8.90 -14.35
C ASP A 579 -7.16 -9.59 -15.24
N ARG A 580 -8.07 -8.79 -15.81
CA ARG A 580 -8.84 -9.19 -16.99
C ARG A 580 -9.05 -8.01 -17.93
N LEU A 581 -8.96 -8.35 -19.23
CA LEU A 581 -9.27 -7.61 -20.47
C LEU A 581 -8.02 -6.87 -21.00
N THR A 582 -7.38 -7.24 -22.12
CA THR A 582 -7.93 -7.46 -23.49
C THR A 582 -6.87 -8.20 -24.38
N PRO A 583 -7.23 -8.87 -25.50
CA PRO A 583 -6.40 -9.86 -26.21
C PRO A 583 -5.50 -9.27 -27.32
N PRO A 584 -4.40 -9.95 -27.72
CA PRO A 584 -3.58 -9.51 -28.85
C PRO A 584 -4.09 -10.02 -30.21
N SER A 585 -4.07 -9.12 -31.20
CA SER A 585 -4.32 -9.37 -32.62
C SER A 585 -3.16 -10.11 -33.29
N SER A 586 -3.52 -11.07 -34.14
CA SER A 586 -2.62 -11.89 -34.95
C SER A 586 -2.16 -11.17 -36.22
N ALA A 587 -0.90 -11.36 -36.63
CA ALA A 587 -0.50 -11.27 -38.03
C ALA A 587 0.65 -12.24 -38.33
N SER A 588 0.41 -13.09 -39.33
CA SER A 588 1.25 -14.19 -39.79
C SER A 588 2.49 -13.73 -40.56
N SER A 589 3.57 -14.48 -40.41
CA SER A 589 4.75 -14.45 -41.28
C SER A 589 4.55 -15.38 -42.48
N THR A 590 4.97 -14.96 -43.67
CA THR A 590 5.15 -15.82 -44.86
C THR A 590 6.58 -15.62 -45.37
N ALA A 591 7.27 -16.74 -45.59
CA ALA A 591 8.65 -16.83 -46.07
C ALA A 591 8.74 -17.14 -47.58
N ALA A 592 9.86 -16.75 -48.24
CA ALA A 592 10.52 -17.35 -49.42
C ALA A 592 11.58 -16.35 -50.00
N THR A 593 12.91 -16.54 -49.84
CA THR A 593 13.93 -17.33 -50.60
C THR A 593 14.65 -16.60 -51.78
N ASP A 594 15.99 -16.75 -51.77
CA ASP A 594 17.00 -16.78 -52.86
C ASP A 594 17.37 -15.49 -53.66
N ASP A 595 18.63 -15.03 -53.59
CA ASP A 595 19.80 -15.53 -54.36
C ASP A 595 20.91 -14.46 -54.65
N THR A 596 22.17 -14.87 -54.48
CA THR A 596 23.44 -14.47 -55.16
C THR A 596 24.02 -13.00 -55.09
N PRO A 597 25.34 -12.83 -54.84
CA PRO A 597 26.05 -11.53 -54.78
C PRO A 597 26.73 -11.11 -56.11
N PRO A 598 27.14 -9.84 -56.27
CA PRO A 598 28.24 -9.54 -57.19
C PRO A 598 29.38 -8.72 -56.54
N THR A 599 30.60 -9.15 -56.89
CA THR A 599 31.85 -8.38 -56.85
C THR A 599 32.00 -7.61 -58.17
N THR A 600 32.55 -6.38 -58.19
CA THR A 600 33.72 -5.94 -59.00
C THR A 600 33.87 -4.39 -59.04
N ASP A 601 35.01 -3.95 -58.51
CA ASP A 601 35.93 -2.81 -58.77
C ASP A 601 35.51 -1.31 -58.80
N PRO A 602 36.46 -0.42 -58.39
CA PRO A 602 36.26 0.99 -58.11
C PRO A 602 36.69 1.90 -59.27
N SER A 603 36.04 3.06 -59.40
CA SER A 603 36.63 4.34 -59.84
C SER A 603 35.55 5.42 -59.89
N GLY A 604 35.67 6.46 -59.07
CA GLY A 604 34.83 7.65 -59.15
C GLY A 604 34.98 8.61 -57.97
N GLU A 605 35.95 9.53 -58.09
CA GLU A 605 36.03 10.87 -57.44
C GLU A 605 36.08 10.97 -55.89
N PRO A 606 36.75 12.00 -55.32
CA PRO A 606 36.91 12.12 -53.87
C PRO A 606 35.58 12.56 -53.25
N SER A 607 34.74 11.59 -52.92
CA SER A 607 33.57 11.79 -52.07
C SER A 607 34.03 12.34 -50.72
N ALA A 608 33.42 13.46 -50.30
CA ALA A 608 33.56 13.98 -48.95
C ALA A 608 33.43 12.82 -47.94
N GLN A 609 34.40 12.70 -47.03
CA GLN A 609 34.36 11.63 -46.03
C GLN A 609 33.16 11.89 -45.10
N THR A 610 32.04 11.22 -45.35
CA THR A 610 30.88 11.20 -44.44
C THR A 610 31.35 10.67 -43.08
N THR A 611 31.14 11.45 -42.02
CA THR A 611 31.53 11.09 -40.66
C THR A 611 30.73 9.87 -40.18
N ARG A 612 31.27 9.13 -39.19
CA ARG A 612 30.58 7.93 -38.64
C ARG A 612 29.21 8.29 -38.05
N SER A 613 29.07 9.46 -37.42
CA SER A 613 27.78 9.96 -36.93
C SER A 613 26.79 10.13 -38.08
N GLN A 614 27.22 10.70 -39.20
CA GLN A 614 26.35 10.99 -40.33
C GLN A 614 25.95 9.71 -41.10
N GLN A 615 26.85 8.72 -41.19
CA GLN A 615 26.50 7.38 -41.69
C GLN A 615 25.41 6.70 -40.85
N LEU A 616 25.52 6.76 -39.52
CA LEU A 616 24.52 6.16 -38.61
C LEU A 616 23.17 6.90 -38.69
N LEU A 617 23.17 8.21 -38.95
CA LEU A 617 21.94 8.98 -39.16
C LEU A 617 21.24 8.61 -40.48
N ASP A 618 22.00 8.37 -41.55
CA ASP A 618 21.46 7.89 -42.84
C ASP A 618 20.86 6.47 -42.72
N GLU A 619 21.52 5.59 -41.97
CA GLU A 619 21.00 4.25 -41.67
C GLU A 619 19.74 4.32 -40.79
N ALA A 620 19.70 5.23 -39.81
CA ALA A 620 18.50 5.49 -39.00
C ALA A 620 17.32 5.94 -39.87
N ALA A 621 17.56 6.85 -40.83
CA ALA A 621 16.53 7.32 -41.77
C ALA A 621 16.02 6.18 -42.67
N THR A 622 16.92 5.28 -43.10
CA THR A 622 16.56 4.08 -43.86
C THR A 622 15.69 3.13 -43.04
N ALA A 623 16.02 2.90 -41.76
CA ALA A 623 15.23 2.08 -40.86
C ALA A 623 13.83 2.68 -40.58
N LEU A 624 13.75 4.01 -40.45
CA LEU A 624 12.48 4.73 -40.28
C LEU A 624 11.58 4.59 -41.52
N ALA A 625 12.16 4.70 -42.72
CA ALA A 625 11.44 4.50 -43.98
C ALA A 625 10.92 3.06 -44.16
N ALA A 626 11.56 2.08 -43.52
CA ALA A 626 11.11 0.68 -43.47
C ALA A 626 10.12 0.40 -42.32
N GLU A 627 9.60 1.45 -41.66
CA GLU A 627 8.70 1.38 -40.49
C GLU A 627 9.29 0.65 -39.27
N ASN A 628 10.62 0.51 -39.21
CA ASN A 628 11.31 -0.09 -38.07
C ASN A 628 11.74 1.00 -37.08
N THR A 629 10.76 1.56 -36.36
CA THR A 629 10.95 2.72 -35.48
C THR A 629 11.95 2.46 -34.34
N THR A 630 11.98 1.24 -33.80
CA THR A 630 12.97 0.86 -32.78
C THR A 630 14.40 0.93 -33.31
N VAL A 631 14.68 0.30 -34.46
CA VAL A 631 16.04 0.31 -35.04
C VAL A 631 16.43 1.72 -35.48
N ALA A 632 15.48 2.51 -36.00
CA ALA A 632 15.73 3.90 -36.36
C ALA A 632 16.21 4.73 -35.16
N VAL A 633 15.53 4.61 -34.02
CA VAL A 633 15.91 5.34 -32.79
C VAL A 633 17.22 4.82 -32.20
N GLN A 634 17.50 3.52 -32.26
CA GLN A 634 18.78 2.94 -31.81
C GLN A 634 19.97 3.47 -32.63
N LEU A 635 19.83 3.53 -33.94
CA LEU A 635 20.85 4.07 -34.85
C LEU A 635 21.02 5.59 -34.66
N ALA A 636 19.92 6.32 -34.45
CA ALA A 636 19.96 7.76 -34.16
C ALA A 636 20.71 8.06 -32.85
N TYR A 637 20.50 7.27 -31.79
CA TYR A 637 21.28 7.38 -30.56
C TYR A 637 22.77 7.05 -30.76
N GLY A 638 23.07 5.99 -31.53
CA GLY A 638 24.46 5.68 -31.91
C GLY A 638 25.13 6.83 -32.67
N SER A 639 24.39 7.50 -33.54
CA SER A 639 24.81 8.69 -34.27
C SER A 639 25.13 9.87 -33.33
N LEU A 640 24.25 10.13 -32.35
CA LEU A 640 24.45 11.15 -31.32
C LEU A 640 25.72 10.89 -30.48
N ARG A 641 25.90 9.66 -29.98
CA ARG A 641 27.13 9.31 -29.22
C ARG A 641 28.38 9.51 -30.07
N ALA A 642 28.35 9.13 -31.34
CA ALA A 642 29.48 9.32 -32.24
C ALA A 642 29.78 10.81 -32.52
N ALA A 643 28.76 11.67 -32.54
CA ALA A 643 28.91 13.11 -32.75
C ALA A 643 29.51 13.83 -31.53
N LEU A 644 29.11 13.42 -30.33
CA LEU A 644 29.54 14.04 -29.06
C LEU A 644 30.82 13.42 -28.48
N GLN A 645 31.33 12.34 -29.07
CA GLN A 645 32.52 11.63 -28.58
C GLN A 645 33.78 12.52 -28.50
N THR A 646 33.87 13.58 -29.32
CA THR A 646 35.01 14.51 -29.30
C THR A 646 34.91 15.59 -28.23
N GLN A 647 33.72 15.76 -27.64
CA GLN A 647 33.41 16.79 -26.64
C GLN A 647 33.28 16.21 -25.22
N VAL A 648 33.03 14.91 -25.11
CA VAL A 648 32.77 14.21 -23.84
C VAL A 648 33.73 13.04 -23.67
N ASP A 649 34.30 12.88 -22.47
CA ASP A 649 35.19 11.75 -22.18
C ASP A 649 34.42 10.41 -22.18
N THR A 650 34.85 9.50 -23.05
CA THR A 650 34.27 8.17 -23.27
C THR A 650 35.26 7.04 -22.95
N SER A 651 36.33 7.33 -22.21
CA SER A 651 37.38 6.38 -21.86
C SER A 651 36.89 5.17 -21.02
N GLU A 652 35.76 5.31 -20.33
CA GLU A 652 35.08 4.23 -19.61
C GLU A 652 33.69 3.92 -20.22
N PRO A 653 33.28 2.64 -20.27
CA PRO A 653 31.94 2.27 -20.72
C PRO A 653 30.89 2.86 -19.77
N THR A 654 29.97 3.64 -20.32
CA THR A 654 28.86 4.25 -19.58
C THR A 654 27.52 3.79 -20.08
N THR A 655 26.58 3.72 -19.14
CA THR A 655 25.15 3.72 -19.43
C THR A 655 24.76 5.01 -20.16
N HIS A 656 23.58 5.01 -20.78
CA HIS A 656 23.09 6.17 -21.54
C HIS A 656 22.80 7.38 -20.64
N TRP A 657 22.36 7.19 -19.39
CA TRP A 657 22.18 8.29 -18.43
C TRP A 657 23.51 8.77 -17.82
N GLU A 658 24.44 7.87 -17.50
CA GLU A 658 25.79 8.31 -17.11
C GLU A 658 26.49 9.07 -18.25
N PHE A 659 26.20 8.71 -19.51
CA PHE A 659 26.64 9.48 -20.67
C PHE A 659 25.98 10.87 -20.70
N TYR A 660 24.68 10.98 -20.38
CA TYR A 660 23.99 12.27 -20.24
C TYR A 660 24.59 13.13 -19.12
N ASP A 661 24.90 12.55 -17.95
CA ASP A 661 25.49 13.28 -16.84
C ASP A 661 26.88 13.83 -17.22
N ARG A 662 27.69 13.05 -17.95
CA ARG A 662 28.95 13.55 -18.51
C ARG A 662 28.74 14.64 -19.56
N CYS A 663 27.64 14.61 -20.31
CA CYS A 663 27.28 15.69 -21.22
C CYS A 663 26.94 16.97 -20.43
N GLN A 664 26.19 16.84 -19.34
CA GLN A 664 25.87 17.95 -18.45
C GLN A 664 27.13 18.55 -17.82
N ASP A 665 28.05 17.72 -17.34
CA ASP A 665 29.34 18.16 -16.77
C ASP A 665 30.24 18.87 -17.79
N ALA A 666 30.13 18.49 -19.07
CA ALA A 666 30.85 19.10 -20.18
C ALA A 666 30.17 20.36 -20.75
N ASP A 667 29.04 20.79 -20.19
CA ASP A 667 28.26 21.98 -20.58
C ASP A 667 27.94 22.05 -22.08
N ILE A 668 27.47 20.93 -22.66
CA ILE A 668 27.13 20.90 -24.10
C ILE A 668 25.86 21.71 -24.38
N GLU A 669 25.90 22.55 -25.41
CA GLU A 669 24.78 23.40 -25.82
C GLU A 669 23.50 22.61 -26.18
N SER A 670 23.65 21.36 -26.61
CA SER A 670 22.55 20.47 -27.03
C SER A 670 22.07 19.50 -25.94
N LEU A 671 22.15 19.91 -24.67
CA LEU A 671 21.80 19.05 -23.53
C LEU A 671 20.32 18.61 -23.56
N ALA A 672 19.41 19.49 -23.97
CA ALA A 672 17.98 19.20 -24.05
C ALA A 672 17.67 18.16 -25.14
N GLU A 673 18.28 18.30 -26.32
CA GLU A 673 18.18 17.37 -27.44
C GLU A 673 18.82 16.03 -27.08
N THR A 674 19.97 16.05 -26.41
CA THR A 674 20.66 14.85 -25.93
C THR A 674 19.79 14.05 -24.96
N LYS A 675 19.13 14.72 -24.01
CA LYS A 675 18.17 14.10 -23.10
C LYS A 675 17.00 13.45 -23.84
N ALA A 676 16.43 14.17 -24.80
CA ALA A 676 15.25 13.73 -25.55
C ALA A 676 15.55 12.48 -26.41
N VAL A 677 16.73 12.42 -27.03
CA VAL A 677 17.20 11.27 -27.81
C VAL A 677 17.48 10.06 -26.92
N ILE A 678 18.12 10.26 -25.75
CA ILE A 678 18.38 9.19 -24.78
C ILE A 678 17.07 8.60 -24.24
N THR A 679 16.13 9.47 -23.87
CA THR A 679 14.79 9.05 -23.43
C THR A 679 14.07 8.23 -24.51
N ALA A 680 14.12 8.66 -25.77
CA ALA A 680 13.49 7.93 -26.86
C ALA A 680 14.19 6.59 -27.15
N TYR A 681 15.52 6.54 -27.05
CA TYR A 681 16.31 5.32 -27.15
C TYR A 681 15.91 4.30 -26.10
N GLU A 682 15.70 4.73 -24.87
CA GLU A 682 15.24 3.85 -23.80
C GLU A 682 13.83 3.36 -24.01
N MET A 683 12.93 4.23 -24.47
CA MET A 683 11.58 3.78 -24.82
C MET A 683 11.62 2.74 -25.95
N ALA A 684 12.43 2.98 -26.99
CA ALA A 684 12.58 2.07 -28.12
C ALA A 684 13.20 0.72 -27.73
N THR A 685 14.09 0.71 -26.74
CA THR A 685 14.91 -0.46 -26.39
C THR A 685 14.34 -1.23 -25.18
N PHE A 686 13.67 -0.54 -24.24
CA PHE A 686 13.38 -1.08 -22.90
C PHE A 686 11.92 -0.93 -22.44
N ALA A 687 11.11 -0.03 -23.04
CA ALA A 687 9.71 0.19 -22.65
C ALA A 687 8.69 -0.40 -23.66
N GLN A 688 7.52 -0.81 -23.17
CA GLN A 688 6.32 -0.98 -23.99
C GLN A 688 5.31 0.11 -23.59
N PRO A 689 4.71 0.86 -24.53
CA PRO A 689 4.58 0.57 -25.97
C PRO A 689 5.76 1.03 -26.86
N THR A 690 5.82 0.48 -28.07
CA THR A 690 6.79 0.83 -29.13
C THR A 690 6.71 2.32 -29.51
N VAL A 691 7.86 2.94 -29.79
CA VAL A 691 7.96 4.34 -30.23
C VAL A 691 7.18 4.56 -31.54
N SER A 692 6.32 5.58 -31.56
CA SER A 692 5.53 5.93 -32.76
C SER A 692 6.42 6.43 -33.89
N THR A 693 5.97 6.30 -35.14
CA THR A 693 6.69 6.81 -36.32
C THR A 693 6.94 8.32 -36.24
N GLU A 694 6.00 9.07 -35.66
CA GLU A 694 6.14 10.51 -35.46
C GLU A 694 7.27 10.83 -34.48
N ARG A 695 7.28 10.14 -33.34
CA ARG A 695 8.31 10.32 -32.32
C ARG A 695 9.69 9.90 -32.83
N ALA A 696 9.78 8.83 -33.61
CA ALA A 696 11.03 8.41 -34.22
C ALA A 696 11.55 9.45 -35.22
N ARG A 697 10.67 10.12 -35.99
CA ARG A 697 11.05 11.23 -36.88
C ARG A 697 11.61 12.41 -36.11
N GLU A 698 10.93 12.84 -35.04
CA GLU A 698 11.41 13.93 -34.17
C GLU A 698 12.81 13.66 -33.62
N VAL A 699 13.10 12.41 -33.21
CA VAL A 699 14.42 12.01 -32.70
C VAL A 699 15.50 12.16 -33.77
N LEU A 700 15.22 11.75 -35.01
CA LEU A 700 16.18 11.91 -36.12
C LEU A 700 16.44 13.40 -36.44
N GLU A 701 15.40 14.24 -36.37
CA GLU A 701 15.53 15.69 -36.55
C GLU A 701 16.38 16.33 -35.43
N GLN A 702 16.18 15.90 -34.19
CA GLN A 702 16.99 16.35 -33.04
C GLN A 702 18.45 15.94 -33.19
N VAL A 703 18.74 14.69 -33.57
CA VAL A 703 20.13 14.24 -33.80
C VAL A 703 20.77 14.98 -34.98
N ALA A 704 20.02 15.24 -36.06
CA ALA A 704 20.51 16.04 -37.18
C ALA A 704 20.91 17.47 -36.74
N ALA A 705 20.08 18.11 -35.90
CA ALA A 705 20.38 19.43 -35.35
C ALA A 705 21.66 19.45 -34.51
N VAL A 706 21.91 18.41 -33.68
CA VAL A 706 23.15 18.30 -32.90
C VAL A 706 24.38 18.13 -33.80
N ILE A 707 24.26 17.36 -34.89
CA ILE A 707 25.37 17.16 -35.84
C ILE A 707 25.69 18.44 -36.61
N ASP A 708 24.67 19.18 -37.06
CA ASP A 708 24.85 20.42 -37.82
C ASP A 708 25.45 21.55 -36.96
N GLN A 709 25.15 21.58 -35.66
CA GLN A 709 25.78 22.48 -34.69
C GLN A 709 27.27 22.15 -34.50
N GLY A 710 27.64 20.87 -34.48
CA GLY A 710 29.05 20.43 -34.41
C GLY A 710 29.86 20.65 -35.69
N GLY A 711 29.21 20.93 -36.82
CA GLY A 711 29.85 21.20 -38.12
C GLY A 711 30.24 22.66 -38.38
N SER A 712 29.79 23.58 -37.54
CA SER A 712 30.01 25.03 -37.71
C SER A 712 31.27 25.51 -36.98
N THR A 713 32.45 25.13 -37.46
CA THR A 713 33.70 25.78 -37.03
C THR A 713 33.84 27.13 -37.74
N PRO A 714 34.06 28.27 -37.04
CA PRO A 714 34.38 29.53 -37.68
C PRO A 714 35.81 29.47 -38.22
N ALA A 715 35.93 29.17 -39.51
CA ALA A 715 37.15 29.44 -40.24
C ALA A 715 37.17 30.93 -40.65
N ASP A 716 38.20 31.61 -40.18
CA ASP A 716 38.87 32.77 -40.78
C ASP A 716 38.69 34.12 -40.05
N SER A 717 39.57 34.34 -39.07
CA SER A 717 40.03 35.68 -38.67
C SER A 717 41.39 35.55 -37.97
N GLN A 718 42.42 35.23 -38.75
CA GLN A 718 43.78 35.66 -38.42
C GLN A 718 44.49 36.24 -39.64
N LEU A 719 44.86 37.52 -39.47
CA LEU A 719 45.96 38.25 -40.09
C LEU A 719 45.73 38.95 -41.44
N LEU A 720 45.46 40.25 -41.35
CA LEU A 720 46.30 41.24 -42.04
C LEU A 720 46.56 42.45 -41.13
N SER A 721 47.84 42.70 -40.91
CA SER A 721 48.49 43.84 -40.27
C SER A 721 48.48 45.10 -41.15
N ASP A 722 48.43 46.28 -40.54
CA ASP A 722 49.30 47.47 -40.77
C ASP A 722 48.59 48.77 -40.33
N ASP A 723 48.93 49.26 -39.14
CA ASP A 723 49.58 50.57 -38.80
C ASP A 723 49.45 50.87 -37.29
#